data_AF-S7RTP1-F1
#
_entry.id   AF-S7RTP1-F1
#
_cell.length_a   1.000
_cell.length_b   1.000
_cell.length_c   1.000
_cell.angle_alpha   90.00
_cell.angle_beta   90.00
_cell.angle_gamma   90.00
#
_symmetry.space_group_name_H-M   'P 1'
#
loop_
_entity.id
_entity.type
_entity.pdbx_description
1 polymer ?
#
loop_
_entity_poly.entity_id
_entity_poly.type
_entity_poly.pdbx_seq_one_letter_code
_entity_poly.pdbx_strand_id
1 'polypeptide(L)'
;MSEETPRLVDSFTAPKEVLQEFAELAEEEDVDPFAETASKRQIAARQSDYHNRRFNRVANESGDAFQDGEDSGYKEAMRLQMLEKEEQRVKRLIEEKEKKDREEGKENMDLDKTPPRAEIQAAAQELAAAAGSKRKRRWDVGDDDEKKEEAKNENKEWSDQALEAAAPKKRRSRWDATPADVNAAPTETPKRSRWDQTPAAPPDVAPTPIIMNAPGFMMEDKHNRFLTDEELDAILPSQGYSIVTPPPGYAPMIHPRKLMATPLTTSLGGFEIKESSDAAAVAAAAGLAPELPTEIPGVGNLAFFKPEDAQYFAKILKEEDETELSVDEMKERKIMRLLLKIKNGTPPVRKTALRQITDKAREFGAGPLFDKILPLLMERTLEDQERHLLVKVIDRVLYKLDDLVRPYVHKILVVIEPLLIDEDYYARVEGREIISNLSKAAGLAHMISTMRPDIDHADEYVRNTTARAFSVVASALGIPSLLPFLKAVCRSKKSWQARHTGIRIVQQIAIMMGCAVLPHLRNLVDCVAHGLQDEQQKVRTMTALALAALAEAAAPYGIESFDNVLKPLWLGIRLHRGKGLAAFLKAIGFIIPLMDPEYASYYTKEVTVILIREFQTSDEEMKKIVLKVVKQCAATEGVTPQYIKQDILPDFFKAFWVRRMALDRRNYKQVVETTVELAQKAGVSEIVGRIVNDLKDEAEPYRKMVMETITKVVASLGASDIDERLEVRLVDGIIYSFQEQTTEDQVMLDGFGTVVNALGIRVKPYLTQIVSTILWRLNNKSAKVRQQAADLTSRLAVVIKQCGEDQLLSKLGLVLFEQLGEEYPDTLGSIIAAEGAIANVVGMTQMNPPVKDLLPRMTPILRNRHEKVQEASINLIGRIADRGAEMVPAREWMRICFELLDLLKAHKKAIRRAAVNSFGYIAKSLGPQDVLQVLLTNLRVQERQSRVCSTVAIAIVAETCGPFTCIPAILNEYRTAELNVRTGCLKALSFVFEYVGPQSAYYVDSVVTMLEDALTDRDLVHRQTASTIVKHLALGVAGLGCEDSMLHLMNLVWPNCFETSPHVIGAVMEAIEAMRVTLGPGVLLSYVLQGLFHPARKVREVYWRIYNSLYLGAADALVPFYPDVGELSEGQNVYDRYPLQVFI
;
A
#
# COMPACT_ATOMS: atom_id res chain seq x y z
N MET A 1 7.55 -44.44 -34.91
CA MET A 1 6.12 -44.30 -34.54
C MET A 1 6.04 -44.40 -33.04
N SER A 2 5.24 -43.55 -32.42
CA SER A 2 5.11 -43.41 -30.97
C SER A 2 3.66 -43.67 -30.60
N GLU A 3 3.41 -44.63 -29.72
CA GLU A 3 2.11 -44.86 -29.11
C GLU A 3 2.14 -44.32 -27.68
N GLU A 4 1.22 -43.39 -27.41
CA GLU A 4 1.12 -42.71 -26.12
C GLU A 4 0.18 -43.50 -25.20
N THR A 5 0.55 -43.65 -23.92
CA THR A 5 -0.37 -44.06 -22.87
C THR A 5 -0.41 -42.99 -21.78
N PRO A 6 -1.59 -42.68 -21.22
CA PRO A 6 -1.84 -41.38 -20.59
C PRO A 6 -1.25 -41.26 -19.18
N ARG A 7 -0.74 -40.08 -18.84
CA ARG A 7 -0.37 -39.72 -17.47
C ARG A 7 -1.58 -39.16 -16.73
N LEU A 8 -2.12 -39.93 -15.77
CA LEU A 8 -3.13 -39.43 -14.84
C LEU A 8 -2.48 -38.62 -13.70
N VAL A 9 -2.19 -37.33 -13.96
CA VAL A 9 -2.07 -36.30 -12.91
C VAL A 9 -2.54 -34.97 -13.48
N ASP A 10 -3.85 -34.70 -13.47
CA ASP A 10 -4.39 -33.37 -13.81
C ASP A 10 -5.68 -33.03 -13.02
N SER A 11 -5.57 -33.19 -11.71
CA SER A 11 -6.51 -32.73 -10.69
C SER A 11 -5.75 -32.67 -9.36
N PHE A 12 -5.57 -31.53 -8.67
CA PHE A 12 -6.29 -30.27 -8.75
C PHE A 12 -5.36 -29.10 -9.13
N THR A 13 -5.61 -28.48 -10.27
CA THR A 13 -5.30 -27.05 -10.48
C THR A 13 -6.61 -26.27 -10.39
N ALA A 14 -6.55 -24.99 -9.99
CA ALA A 14 -7.70 -24.11 -10.18
C ALA A 14 -7.98 -23.97 -11.70
N PRO A 15 -9.24 -23.80 -12.14
CA PRO A 15 -9.57 -23.69 -13.56
C PRO A 15 -8.67 -22.66 -14.25
N LYS A 16 -8.22 -22.94 -15.48
CA LYS A 16 -7.36 -21.99 -16.22
C LYS A 16 -8.01 -20.62 -16.35
N GLU A 17 -9.33 -20.58 -16.50
CA GLU A 17 -10.16 -19.36 -16.49
C GLU A 17 -10.03 -18.59 -15.17
N VAL A 18 -10.01 -19.25 -14.01
CA VAL A 18 -9.83 -18.59 -12.70
C VAL A 18 -8.38 -18.18 -12.46
N LEU A 19 -7.40 -18.95 -12.95
CA LEU A 19 -5.99 -18.56 -12.92
C LEU A 19 -5.67 -17.42 -13.90
N GLN A 20 -6.41 -17.31 -14.99
CA GLN A 20 -6.40 -16.16 -15.89
C GLN A 20 -7.12 -14.97 -15.27
N GLU A 21 -8.30 -15.14 -14.68
CA GLU A 21 -9.02 -14.07 -13.97
C GLU A 21 -8.17 -13.47 -12.83
N PHE A 22 -7.40 -14.29 -12.09
CA PHE A 22 -6.42 -13.80 -11.10
C PHE A 22 -5.12 -13.23 -11.71
N ALA A 23 -4.79 -13.52 -12.96
CA ALA A 23 -3.65 -12.92 -13.66
C ALA A 23 -4.06 -11.58 -14.30
N GLU A 24 -5.23 -11.53 -14.94
CA GLU A 24 -5.86 -10.35 -15.53
C GLU A 24 -6.18 -9.32 -14.44
N LEU A 25 -6.72 -9.73 -13.28
CA LEU A 25 -6.84 -8.87 -12.08
C LEU A 25 -5.49 -8.39 -11.52
N ALA A 26 -4.38 -9.07 -11.81
CA ALA A 26 -3.03 -8.63 -11.43
C ALA A 26 -2.34 -7.77 -12.52
N GLU A 27 -2.90 -7.70 -13.73
CA GLU A 27 -2.40 -6.90 -14.85
C GLU A 27 -3.22 -5.61 -15.07
N GLU A 28 -4.48 -5.54 -14.63
CA GLU A 28 -5.35 -4.36 -14.83
C GLU A 28 -5.11 -3.20 -13.83
N GLU A 29 -4.79 -3.44 -12.55
CA GLU A 29 -4.46 -2.37 -11.59
C GLU A 29 -2.95 -2.00 -11.59
N ASP A 30 -2.45 -1.41 -12.69
CA ASP A 30 -1.09 -0.82 -12.77
C ASP A 30 -0.96 0.50 -11.99
N VAL A 31 -1.19 0.41 -10.68
CA VAL A 31 -0.87 1.41 -9.65
C VAL A 31 0.00 0.71 -8.62
N ASP A 32 1.32 1.01 -8.61
CA ASP A 32 2.23 0.56 -7.56
C ASP A 32 1.70 0.98 -6.17
N PRO A 33 1.19 0.04 -5.34
CA PRO A 33 0.58 0.37 -4.05
C PRO A 33 1.59 0.91 -3.04
N PHE A 34 2.89 0.78 -3.34
CA PHE A 34 4.00 1.25 -2.52
C PHE A 34 4.65 2.52 -3.07
N ALA A 35 4.17 3.12 -4.17
CA ALA A 35 4.72 4.36 -4.71
C ALA A 35 4.64 5.52 -3.69
N GLU A 36 3.50 5.67 -3.01
CA GLU A 36 3.38 6.56 -1.87
C GLU A 36 4.21 6.10 -0.67
N THR A 37 4.34 4.81 -0.44
CA THR A 37 5.17 4.31 0.67
C THR A 37 6.65 4.57 0.42
N ALA A 38 7.08 4.69 -0.84
CA ALA A 38 8.42 5.06 -1.26
C ALA A 38 8.68 6.57 -1.12
N SER A 39 7.72 7.44 -1.50
CA SER A 39 7.84 8.88 -1.22
C SER A 39 7.81 9.14 0.29
N LYS A 40 6.87 8.53 1.02
CA LYS A 40 6.79 8.51 2.50
C LYS A 40 7.97 7.78 3.18
N ARG A 41 8.93 7.20 2.44
CA ARG A 41 10.23 6.68 2.95
C ARG A 41 11.38 7.67 2.80
N GLN A 42 11.27 8.71 1.98
CA GLN A 42 12.32 9.73 1.87
C GLN A 42 12.41 10.57 3.15
N ILE A 43 13.62 10.76 3.68
CA ILE A 43 13.85 11.44 4.96
C ILE A 43 13.39 12.91 4.91
N ALA A 44 13.51 13.58 3.76
CA ALA A 44 13.01 14.95 3.57
C ALA A 44 11.47 15.03 3.66
N ALA A 45 10.73 14.03 3.16
CA ALA A 45 9.27 14.00 3.23
C ALA A 45 8.73 13.77 4.66
N ARG A 46 9.58 13.34 5.60
CA ARG A 46 9.25 13.18 7.04
C ARG A 46 9.76 14.33 7.91
N GLN A 47 10.40 15.34 7.32
CA GLN A 47 11.03 16.43 8.04
C GLN A 47 10.15 17.68 7.98
N SER A 48 9.98 18.36 9.12
CA SER A 48 9.24 19.63 9.17
C SER A 48 9.94 20.70 8.35
N ASP A 49 9.21 21.75 7.92
CA ASP A 49 9.78 22.82 7.09
C ASP A 49 11.03 23.47 7.70
N TYR A 50 11.12 23.52 9.03
CA TYR A 50 12.31 23.97 9.74
C TYR A 50 13.55 23.10 9.43
N HIS A 51 13.38 21.78 9.38
CA HIS A 51 14.43 20.84 9.00
C HIS A 51 14.69 20.87 7.49
N ASN A 52 13.66 20.94 6.65
CA ASN A 52 13.83 20.96 5.19
C ASN A 52 14.52 22.22 4.66
N ARG A 53 14.46 23.35 5.39
CA ARG A 53 15.30 24.55 5.12
C ARG A 53 16.80 24.26 5.05
N ARG A 54 17.30 23.14 5.60
CA ARG A 54 18.72 22.75 5.46
C ARG A 54 19.13 22.38 4.03
N PHE A 55 18.19 21.90 3.20
CA PHE A 55 18.44 21.60 1.79
C PHE A 55 18.34 22.84 0.88
N ASN A 56 17.60 23.87 1.33
CA ASN A 56 17.46 25.13 0.61
C ASN A 56 18.55 26.17 0.98
N ARG A 57 19.46 25.83 1.92
CA ARG A 57 20.67 26.60 2.16
C ARG A 57 21.73 26.19 1.15
N VAL A 58 22.23 27.15 0.38
CA VAL A 58 23.47 26.97 -0.39
C VAL A 58 24.57 26.59 0.60
N ALA A 59 25.28 25.49 0.32
CA ALA A 59 26.40 25.07 1.11
C ALA A 59 27.60 25.98 0.81
N ASN A 60 27.80 27.00 1.64
CA ASN A 60 29.13 27.60 1.75
C ASN A 60 30.07 26.52 2.32
N GLU A 61 30.96 26.01 1.48
CA GLU A 61 32.07 25.20 1.94
C GLU A 61 32.92 26.06 2.88
N SER A 62 32.95 25.69 4.16
CA SER A 62 33.83 26.36 5.12
C SER A 62 35.26 25.92 4.83
N GLY A 63 36.03 26.79 4.17
CA GLY A 63 37.48 26.71 4.19
C GLY A 63 38.01 26.66 5.63
N ASP A 64 39.17 26.05 5.82
CA ASP A 64 39.75 25.87 7.15
C ASP A 64 40.15 27.22 7.75
N ALA A 65 39.58 27.53 8.92
CA ALA A 65 39.64 28.84 9.58
C ALA A 65 41.02 29.17 10.20
N PHE A 66 42.07 28.45 9.81
CA PHE A 66 43.45 28.67 10.21
C PHE A 66 44.39 29.02 9.04
N GLN A 67 43.91 29.06 7.79
CA GLN A 67 44.81 29.10 6.63
C GLN A 67 45.11 30.50 6.05
N ASP A 68 44.21 31.49 6.21
CA ASP A 68 44.45 32.88 5.76
C ASP A 68 43.87 33.91 6.75
N GLY A 69 44.53 35.07 6.86
CA GLY A 69 44.37 36.03 7.95
C GLY A 69 43.67 37.35 7.60
N GLU A 70 42.42 37.32 7.13
CA GLU A 70 41.59 38.53 6.99
C GLU A 70 40.30 38.48 7.84
N ASP A 71 40.11 39.53 8.65
CA ASP A 71 39.16 39.55 9.78
C ASP A 71 37.74 40.03 9.39
N SER A 72 37.17 39.44 8.33
CA SER A 72 35.96 39.96 7.64
C SER A 72 34.68 39.14 7.83
N GLY A 73 34.79 37.80 7.94
CA GLY A 73 33.67 36.87 7.69
C GLY A 73 32.41 37.05 8.56
N TYR A 74 32.56 37.26 9.88
CA TYR A 74 31.39 37.28 10.79
C TYR A 74 30.45 38.47 10.56
N LYS A 75 31.01 39.64 10.22
CA LYS A 75 30.25 40.88 10.02
C LYS A 75 29.42 40.84 8.74
N GLU A 76 29.95 40.21 7.69
CA GLU A 76 29.26 40.04 6.41
C GLU A 76 28.17 38.95 6.49
N ALA A 77 28.45 37.83 7.17
CA ALA A 77 27.46 36.80 7.44
C ALA A 77 26.24 37.34 8.23
N MET A 78 26.47 38.17 9.25
CA MET A 78 25.41 38.88 9.98
C MET A 78 24.61 39.83 9.07
N ARG A 79 25.25 40.50 8.10
CA ARG A 79 24.59 41.39 7.15
C ARG A 79 23.70 40.63 6.17
N LEU A 80 24.18 39.52 5.61
CA LEU A 80 23.40 38.62 4.75
C LEU A 80 22.19 38.05 5.50
N GLN A 81 22.36 37.60 6.74
CA GLN A 81 21.25 37.07 7.56
C GLN A 81 20.24 38.14 8.00
N MET A 82 20.59 39.43 7.97
CA MET A 82 19.64 40.53 8.13
C MET A 82 18.84 40.74 6.83
N LEU A 83 19.52 40.74 5.68
CA LEU A 83 18.91 40.87 4.35
C LEU A 83 17.90 39.75 4.07
N GLU A 84 18.26 38.49 4.36
CA GLU A 84 17.36 37.33 4.21
C GLU A 84 16.07 37.46 5.06
N LYS A 85 16.18 38.06 6.26
CA LYS A 85 15.01 38.33 7.13
C LYS A 85 14.15 39.46 6.58
N GLU A 86 14.75 40.48 5.97
CA GLU A 86 14.01 41.56 5.32
C GLU A 86 13.28 41.07 4.06
N GLU A 87 13.91 40.26 3.21
CA GLU A 87 13.26 39.63 2.05
C GLU A 87 12.09 38.73 2.47
N GLN A 88 12.25 37.89 3.50
CA GLN A 88 11.16 37.07 4.04
C GLN A 88 10.02 37.90 4.65
N ARG A 89 10.33 39.08 5.21
CA ARG A 89 9.31 40.02 5.71
C ARG A 89 8.57 40.70 4.55
N VAL A 90 9.30 41.15 3.52
CA VAL A 90 8.72 41.78 2.32
C VAL A 90 7.81 40.80 1.58
N LYS A 91 8.22 39.52 1.40
CA LYS A 91 7.36 38.50 0.77
C LYS A 91 6.03 38.31 1.51
N ARG A 92 6.03 38.19 2.84
CA ARG A 92 4.78 38.10 3.61
C ARG A 92 3.92 39.35 3.51
N LEU A 93 4.52 40.54 3.48
CA LEU A 93 3.79 41.79 3.27
C LEU A 93 3.18 41.91 1.86
N ILE A 94 3.80 41.27 0.86
CA ILE A 94 3.22 41.12 -0.49
C ILE A 94 2.07 40.11 -0.46
N GLU A 95 2.25 38.93 0.13
CA GLU A 95 1.19 37.91 0.26
C GLU A 95 -0.04 38.41 1.05
N GLU A 96 0.18 39.11 2.18
CA GLU A 96 -0.90 39.75 2.95
C GLU A 96 -1.61 40.85 2.15
N LYS A 97 -0.88 41.57 1.29
CA LYS A 97 -1.46 42.60 0.43
C LYS A 97 -2.25 41.99 -0.73
N GLU A 98 -1.70 41.03 -1.46
CA GLU A 98 -2.41 40.29 -2.52
C GLU A 98 -3.68 39.61 -1.99
N LYS A 99 -3.62 39.09 -0.76
CA LYS A 99 -4.78 38.50 -0.09
C LYS A 99 -5.83 39.56 0.25
N LYS A 100 -5.44 40.73 0.75
CA LYS A 100 -6.37 41.87 0.95
C LYS A 100 -6.94 42.42 -0.35
N ASP A 101 -6.13 42.62 -1.38
CA ASP A 101 -6.58 43.11 -2.68
C ASP A 101 -7.60 42.12 -3.32
N ARG A 102 -7.45 40.81 -3.04
CA ARG A 102 -8.40 39.74 -3.40
C ARG A 102 -9.66 39.71 -2.52
N GLU A 103 -9.54 40.01 -1.23
CA GLU A 103 -10.69 40.13 -0.30
C GLU A 103 -11.49 41.44 -0.50
N GLU A 104 -10.85 42.51 -0.98
CA GLU A 104 -11.49 43.80 -1.35
C GLU A 104 -12.06 43.83 -2.78
N GLY A 105 -11.89 42.76 -3.57
CA GLY A 105 -12.55 42.59 -4.88
C GLY A 105 -12.09 43.56 -5.98
N LYS A 106 -10.85 44.04 -5.94
CA LYS A 106 -10.30 44.98 -6.93
C LYS A 106 -9.56 44.23 -8.05
N GLU A 107 -10.23 44.06 -9.20
CA GLU A 107 -9.56 43.58 -10.41
C GLU A 107 -8.56 44.64 -10.94
N ASN A 108 -7.27 44.41 -10.72
CA ASN A 108 -6.23 45.05 -11.52
C ASN A 108 -6.12 44.32 -12.87
N MET A 109 -6.21 45.05 -13.98
CA MET A 109 -5.98 44.47 -15.31
C MET A 109 -4.49 44.26 -15.56
N ASP A 110 -4.10 43.03 -15.92
CA ASP A 110 -2.75 42.73 -16.40
C ASP A 110 -2.47 43.40 -17.75
N LEU A 111 -1.76 44.52 -17.72
CA LEU A 111 -1.30 45.28 -18.89
C LEU A 111 0.21 45.09 -19.12
N ASP A 112 0.68 43.84 -19.27
CA ASP A 112 2.04 43.56 -19.75
C ASP A 112 2.05 43.17 -21.24
N LYS A 113 1.89 44.19 -22.08
CA LYS A 113 2.30 44.19 -23.50
C LYS A 113 2.89 45.55 -23.84
N THR A 114 4.21 45.64 -23.88
CA THR A 114 4.94 46.84 -24.27
C THR A 114 4.77 47.13 -25.78
N PRO A 115 4.21 48.30 -26.19
CA PRO A 115 4.03 48.62 -27.60
C PRO A 115 5.34 49.09 -28.28
N PRO A 116 5.44 49.04 -29.63
CA PRO A 116 6.64 49.48 -30.34
C PRO A 116 6.94 50.98 -30.19
N ARG A 117 8.24 51.29 -30.14
CA ARG A 117 8.80 52.62 -29.80
C ARG A 117 8.34 53.79 -30.68
N ALA A 118 7.74 53.54 -31.84
CA ALA A 118 7.19 54.57 -32.74
C ALA A 118 5.87 55.17 -32.21
N GLU A 119 4.98 54.35 -31.65
CA GLU A 119 3.66 54.78 -31.17
C GLU A 119 3.80 55.71 -29.95
N ILE A 120 4.83 55.47 -29.13
CA ILE A 120 5.21 56.31 -27.98
C ILE A 120 5.56 57.74 -28.42
N GLN A 121 6.16 57.93 -29.60
CA GLN A 121 6.49 59.27 -30.12
C GLN A 121 5.27 60.00 -30.69
N ALA A 122 4.30 59.26 -31.26
CA ALA A 122 3.02 59.85 -31.68
C ALA A 122 2.17 60.28 -30.48
N ALA A 123 2.01 59.41 -29.47
CA ALA A 123 1.26 59.72 -28.24
C ALA A 123 1.87 60.91 -27.47
N ALA A 124 3.19 61.04 -27.46
CA ALA A 124 3.89 62.19 -26.86
C ALA A 124 3.61 63.52 -27.60
N GLN A 125 3.26 63.49 -28.88
CA GLN A 125 2.90 64.69 -29.66
C GLN A 125 1.44 65.10 -29.45
N GLU A 126 0.51 64.17 -29.31
CA GLU A 126 -0.89 64.49 -28.95
C GLU A 126 -1.01 65.05 -27.53
N LEU A 127 -0.34 64.45 -26.54
CA LEU A 127 -0.33 64.97 -25.16
C LEU A 127 0.34 66.34 -25.03
N ALA A 128 1.22 66.72 -25.96
CA ALA A 128 1.78 68.08 -26.04
C ALA A 128 0.80 69.11 -26.65
N ALA A 129 -0.23 68.66 -27.38
CA ALA A 129 -1.20 69.54 -28.05
C ALA A 129 -2.32 70.05 -27.12
N ALA A 130 -2.58 69.39 -25.99
CA ALA A 130 -3.59 69.76 -25.00
C ALA A 130 -3.18 70.95 -24.09
N ALA A 131 -2.59 71.99 -24.68
CA ALA A 131 -1.92 73.07 -23.94
C ALA A 131 -2.88 74.11 -23.29
N GLY A 132 -2.61 74.48 -22.03
CA GLY A 132 -3.34 75.51 -21.27
C GLY A 132 -2.41 76.45 -20.50
N SER A 133 -1.87 77.49 -21.16
CA SER A 133 -0.62 78.14 -20.72
C SER A 133 -0.75 79.44 -19.88
N LYS A 134 0.29 79.69 -19.05
CA LYS A 134 0.83 80.99 -18.56
C LYS A 134 0.14 81.76 -17.41
N ARG A 135 0.91 82.02 -16.34
CA ARG A 135 1.32 83.40 -15.95
C ARG A 135 2.62 83.46 -15.12
N LYS A 136 3.00 84.63 -14.57
CA LYS A 136 4.38 85.03 -14.18
C LYS A 136 4.62 85.10 -12.66
N ARG A 137 5.92 85.03 -12.30
CA ARG A 137 6.66 85.62 -11.15
C ARG A 137 5.88 86.30 -9.99
N ARG A 138 6.15 85.79 -8.77
CA ARG A 138 6.66 86.47 -7.56
C ARG A 138 6.49 88.00 -7.41
N TRP A 139 5.70 88.40 -6.41
CA TRP A 139 6.03 89.21 -5.21
C TRP A 139 4.94 88.84 -4.15
N ASP A 140 5.21 88.56 -2.87
CA ASP A 140 5.94 89.23 -1.77
C ASP A 140 5.10 90.33 -1.05
N VAL A 141 4.83 90.11 0.26
CA VAL A 141 4.31 91.06 1.31
C VAL A 141 2.85 91.55 1.14
N GLY A 142 2.04 91.82 2.18
CA GLY A 142 2.16 91.79 3.66
C GLY A 142 0.75 91.63 4.29
N ASP A 143 0.42 91.85 5.57
CA ASP A 143 1.08 92.31 6.82
C ASP A 143 0.23 91.71 8.00
N ASP A 144 0.50 91.83 9.31
CA ASP A 144 1.47 92.61 10.08
C ASP A 144 1.77 91.89 11.43
N ASP A 145 2.98 92.03 11.99
CA ASP A 145 3.23 92.81 13.23
C ASP A 145 4.67 92.68 13.79
N GLU A 146 5.26 93.83 14.12
CA GLU A 146 6.28 94.13 15.14
C GLU A 146 7.55 93.23 15.34
N LYS A 147 8.70 93.71 14.80
CA LYS A 147 9.92 94.20 15.51
C LYS A 147 10.55 93.32 16.64
N LYS A 148 11.90 93.23 16.80
CA LYS A 148 12.94 94.26 16.58
C LYS A 148 14.38 93.68 16.58
N GLU A 149 15.28 94.25 15.76
CA GLU A 149 16.78 94.32 15.82
C GLU A 149 17.61 93.03 16.12
N GLU A 150 18.46 92.51 15.21
CA GLU A 150 19.76 93.00 14.67
C GLU A 150 20.98 92.88 15.64
N ALA A 151 22.20 92.47 15.26
CA ALA A 151 22.75 91.78 14.07
C ALA A 151 24.26 91.42 14.31
N LYS A 152 24.81 90.32 13.73
CA LYS A 152 26.24 90.17 13.24
C LYS A 152 26.73 88.76 12.82
N ASN A 153 27.65 88.77 11.85
CA ASN A 153 28.84 87.93 11.57
C ASN A 153 28.84 86.38 11.56
N GLU A 154 29.11 85.83 10.36
CA GLU A 154 30.38 85.20 9.93
C GLU A 154 31.49 84.71 10.91
N ASN A 155 32.16 83.62 10.48
CA ASN A 155 33.62 83.34 10.54
C ASN A 155 34.40 83.38 11.88
N LYS A 156 34.96 82.23 12.31
CA LYS A 156 36.39 81.89 12.09
C LYS A 156 36.84 80.49 12.58
N GLU A 157 37.99 80.06 12.05
CA GLU A 157 38.78 78.88 12.47
C GLU A 157 39.80 79.24 13.59
N TRP A 158 40.49 78.23 14.15
CA TRP A 158 41.87 78.23 14.74
C TRP A 158 42.33 79.47 15.57
N SER A 159 42.83 79.38 16.82
CA SER A 159 43.16 78.26 17.72
C SER A 159 43.55 78.77 19.14
N ASP A 160 43.89 77.84 20.05
CA ASP A 160 44.86 77.96 21.15
C ASP A 160 44.86 79.22 22.05
N GLN A 161 44.25 79.11 23.25
CA GLN A 161 44.95 79.07 24.56
C GLN A 161 43.98 79.34 25.73
N ALA A 162 43.80 78.35 26.63
CA ALA A 162 43.44 78.54 28.05
C ALA A 162 43.50 77.19 28.79
N LEU A 163 44.63 76.90 29.44
CA LEU A 163 44.75 75.80 30.40
C LEU A 163 44.42 76.31 31.82
N GLU A 164 43.91 75.39 32.66
CA GLU A 164 43.69 75.52 34.12
C GLU A 164 42.76 76.63 34.67
N ALA A 165 41.52 76.24 35.02
CA ALA A 165 40.92 76.66 36.30
C ALA A 165 39.77 75.72 36.77
N ALA A 166 39.76 75.42 38.07
CA ALA A 166 38.62 75.08 38.93
C ALA A 166 37.49 74.13 38.42
N ALA A 167 37.62 72.83 38.68
CA ALA A 167 36.48 71.89 38.77
C ALA A 167 35.84 71.87 40.18
N PRO A 168 34.53 71.58 40.31
CA PRO A 168 34.14 70.27 40.87
C PRO A 168 32.77 69.73 40.34
N LYS A 169 32.20 68.58 40.72
CA LYS A 169 32.55 67.19 41.21
C LYS A 169 31.15 66.52 41.38
N LYS A 170 30.85 65.23 41.15
CA LYS A 170 31.45 64.03 40.51
C LYS A 170 30.24 63.10 40.14
N ARG A 171 30.29 61.88 39.62
CA ARG A 171 31.21 60.70 39.71
C ARG A 171 31.48 60.09 38.31
N ARG A 172 32.17 58.95 38.29
CA ARG A 172 32.61 58.13 37.13
C ARG A 172 32.99 56.73 37.66
N SER A 173 33.23 55.73 36.80
CA SER A 173 33.66 54.39 37.23
C SER A 173 35.04 54.38 37.91
N ARG A 174 35.30 53.34 38.72
CA ARG A 174 36.58 53.04 39.41
C ARG A 174 36.58 51.54 39.77
N TRP A 175 37.56 50.71 39.40
CA TRP A 175 38.63 50.80 38.40
C TRP A 175 39.11 49.37 38.10
N ASP A 176 39.90 49.22 37.04
CA ASP A 176 41.12 48.40 37.15
C ASP A 176 42.31 49.25 36.63
N ALA A 177 43.43 49.23 37.37
CA ALA A 177 44.74 49.84 37.06
C ALA A 177 45.64 49.90 38.31
N THR A 178 46.88 49.41 38.18
CA THR A 178 47.96 49.46 39.18
C THR A 178 48.78 50.78 39.10
N PRO A 179 49.77 51.03 39.98
CA PRO A 179 51.14 50.57 39.70
C PRO A 179 52.01 50.20 40.94
N ALA A 180 53.15 49.54 40.70
CA ALA A 180 54.43 49.48 41.46
C ALA A 180 54.42 49.33 43.02
N ASP A 181 55.16 48.42 43.67
CA ASP A 181 56.14 47.36 43.30
C ASP A 181 56.24 46.39 44.53
N VAL A 182 57.17 45.42 44.74
CA VAL A 182 58.52 45.10 44.23
C VAL A 182 58.83 43.59 44.40
N ASN A 183 59.87 43.09 43.72
CA ASN A 183 60.72 41.91 44.02
C ASN A 183 60.13 40.70 44.80
N ALA A 184 59.80 39.61 44.07
CA ALA A 184 60.46 38.30 44.19
C ALA A 184 59.96 37.30 43.12
N ALA A 185 60.82 36.37 42.69
CA ALA A 185 60.56 35.25 41.77
C ALA A 185 61.36 34.01 42.26
N PRO A 186 61.32 32.81 41.64
CA PRO A 186 60.46 32.26 40.55
C PRO A 186 59.56 31.11 41.11
N THR A 187 58.85 30.20 40.42
CA THR A 187 58.87 29.51 39.10
C THR A 187 57.42 29.04 38.75
N GLU A 188 57.09 28.22 37.75
CA GLU A 188 57.30 28.18 36.28
C GLU A 188 56.64 26.87 35.73
N THR A 189 56.01 26.92 34.55
CA THR A 189 55.65 25.79 33.62
C THR A 189 54.41 24.86 33.80
N PRO A 190 53.87 24.26 32.69
CA PRO A 190 52.47 23.74 32.62
C PRO A 190 52.28 22.36 31.89
N LYS A 191 51.03 22.07 31.42
CA LYS A 191 50.57 20.92 30.56
C LYS A 191 50.21 19.64 31.37
N ARG A 192 49.53 18.59 30.84
CA ARG A 192 49.30 18.11 29.45
C ARG A 192 47.99 17.30 29.30
N SER A 193 47.67 16.85 28.08
CA SER A 193 46.45 16.11 27.67
C SER A 193 46.41 14.63 28.06
N ARG A 194 45.20 14.11 28.30
CA ARG A 194 44.89 12.74 28.77
C ARG A 194 44.58 11.78 27.61
N TRP A 195 45.56 11.54 26.72
CA TRP A 195 45.39 10.60 25.58
C TRP A 195 46.52 9.55 25.42
N ASP A 196 47.48 9.51 26.33
CA ASP A 196 48.54 8.48 26.38
C ASP A 196 48.55 7.79 27.75
N GLN A 197 48.23 6.48 27.80
CA GLN A 197 48.96 5.42 28.54
C GLN A 197 48.13 4.14 28.78
N THR A 198 48.72 3.01 28.39
CA THR A 198 48.49 1.63 28.88
C THR A 198 49.76 1.18 29.63
N PRO A 199 49.94 -0.06 30.15
CA PRO A 199 49.02 -1.20 30.39
C PRO A 199 49.11 -1.77 31.85
N ALA A 200 48.29 -2.80 32.21
CA ALA A 200 48.64 -4.00 33.03
C ALA A 200 47.40 -4.71 33.67
N ALA A 201 47.57 -5.96 34.13
CA ALA A 201 46.61 -6.84 34.83
C ALA A 201 47.38 -8.05 35.46
N PRO A 202 46.77 -9.08 36.10
CA PRO A 202 45.45 -9.26 36.77
C PRO A 202 45.70 -9.26 38.32
N PRO A 203 45.20 -10.15 39.22
CA PRO A 203 44.00 -11.02 39.37
C PRO A 203 43.15 -10.55 40.60
N ASP A 204 42.36 -11.26 41.44
CA ASP A 204 41.77 -12.62 41.63
C ASP A 204 40.63 -12.46 42.74
N VAL A 205 39.71 -13.36 43.16
CA VAL A 205 39.30 -14.75 42.90
C VAL A 205 37.73 -14.82 42.97
N ALA A 206 37.12 -16.00 42.77
CA ALA A 206 35.68 -16.31 42.92
C ALA A 206 35.35 -16.98 44.30
N PRO A 207 34.15 -17.60 44.60
CA PRO A 207 32.91 -17.75 43.83
C PRO A 207 31.53 -17.73 44.61
N THR A 208 30.40 -17.87 43.86
CA THR A 208 29.03 -18.33 44.27
C THR A 208 28.14 -17.47 45.21
N PRO A 209 26.81 -17.69 45.31
CA PRO A 209 25.85 -18.45 44.46
C PRO A 209 24.63 -17.62 43.95
N ILE A 210 23.67 -18.27 43.27
CA ILE A 210 22.46 -17.69 42.65
C ILE A 210 21.21 -17.95 43.51
N ILE A 211 20.35 -16.94 43.73
CA ILE A 211 18.91 -17.14 44.04
C ILE A 211 18.03 -16.11 43.28
N MET A 212 17.28 -16.63 42.31
CA MET A 212 15.88 -16.36 41.93
C MET A 212 15.18 -15.10 42.50
N ASN A 213 14.74 -14.19 41.63
CA ASN A 213 13.88 -13.04 41.97
C ASN A 213 12.55 -13.08 41.19
N ALA A 214 11.44 -12.90 41.90
CA ALA A 214 10.12 -12.61 41.32
C ALA A 214 9.75 -11.12 41.61
N PRO A 215 8.78 -10.51 40.89
CA PRO A 215 8.44 -9.10 41.09
C PRO A 215 7.88 -8.83 42.50
N GLY A 216 8.58 -8.01 43.28
CA GLY A 216 8.24 -7.71 44.67
C GLY A 216 7.32 -6.49 44.84
N PHE A 217 6.44 -6.56 45.84
CA PHE A 217 5.78 -5.37 46.39
C PHE A 217 6.81 -4.53 47.16
N MET A 218 6.83 -3.21 46.95
CA MET A 218 7.50 -2.27 47.85
C MET A 218 6.66 -2.12 49.14
N MET A 219 7.32 -1.99 50.29
CA MET A 219 6.70 -1.99 51.60
C MET A 219 6.97 -0.65 52.30
N GLU A 220 5.96 0.23 52.34
CA GLU A 220 6.06 1.56 52.98
C GLU A 220 5.83 1.49 54.50
N ASP A 221 6.45 2.43 55.23
CA ASP A 221 6.39 2.52 56.70
C ASP A 221 4.99 2.89 57.20
N LYS A 222 4.24 1.89 57.65
CA LYS A 222 2.84 2.00 58.11
C LYS A 222 2.56 3.02 59.23
N HIS A 223 3.58 3.57 59.88
CA HIS A 223 3.42 4.47 61.03
C HIS A 223 3.30 5.95 60.69
N ASN A 224 3.59 6.37 59.44
CA ASN A 224 3.48 7.77 58.99
C ASN A 224 2.59 7.94 57.74
N ARG A 225 1.64 7.03 57.50
CA ARG A 225 0.60 7.19 56.46
C ARG A 225 -0.40 8.28 56.90
N PHE A 226 -0.81 9.14 55.96
CA PHE A 226 -1.92 10.07 56.15
C PHE A 226 -3.25 9.29 56.29
N LEU A 227 -3.95 9.49 57.41
CA LEU A 227 -5.28 8.94 57.66
C LEU A 227 -6.34 9.75 56.89
N THR A 228 -7.32 9.08 56.29
CA THR A 228 -8.47 9.76 55.68
C THR A 228 -9.47 10.24 56.74
N ASP A 229 -10.32 11.21 56.39
CA ASP A 229 -11.36 11.71 57.31
C ASP A 229 -12.33 10.58 57.74
N GLU A 230 -12.63 9.63 56.84
CA GLU A 230 -13.39 8.41 57.15
C GLU A 230 -12.68 7.48 58.15
N GLU A 231 -11.34 7.38 58.08
CA GLU A 231 -10.53 6.62 59.06
C GLU A 231 -10.47 7.36 60.42
N LEU A 232 -10.61 8.70 60.44
CA LEU A 232 -10.62 9.54 61.65
C LEU A 232 -11.97 9.53 62.38
N ASP A 233 -13.08 9.69 61.66
CA ASP A 233 -14.45 9.64 62.23
C ASP A 233 -14.79 8.25 62.81
N ALA A 234 -14.13 7.19 62.32
CA ALA A 234 -14.23 5.85 62.90
C ALA A 234 -13.49 5.68 64.25
N ILE A 235 -12.60 6.61 64.61
CA ILE A 235 -11.74 6.55 65.81
C ILE A 235 -12.21 7.54 66.89
N LEU A 236 -12.85 8.64 66.51
CA LEU A 236 -13.27 9.71 67.43
C LEU A 236 -14.69 9.48 68.02
N PRO A 237 -14.91 9.76 69.32
CA PRO A 237 -16.25 9.73 69.90
C PRO A 237 -17.21 10.75 69.25
N SER A 238 -18.40 10.31 68.85
CA SER A 238 -19.37 11.08 68.06
C SER A 238 -20.08 12.25 68.78
N GLN A 239 -19.60 12.66 69.96
CA GLN A 239 -20.06 13.87 70.65
C GLN A 239 -18.87 14.58 71.32
N GLY A 240 -18.65 15.86 70.98
CA GLY A 240 -17.71 16.76 71.67
C GLY A 240 -16.57 17.34 70.83
N TYR A 241 -16.41 16.92 69.57
CA TYR A 241 -15.34 17.39 68.68
C TYR A 241 -15.88 18.25 67.53
N SER A 242 -15.08 19.21 67.08
CA SER A 242 -15.32 20.01 65.87
C SER A 242 -14.01 20.25 65.12
N ILE A 243 -14.05 20.13 63.79
CA ILE A 243 -12.88 20.32 62.93
C ILE A 243 -12.57 21.82 62.85
N VAL A 244 -11.35 22.20 63.23
CA VAL A 244 -10.88 23.60 63.20
C VAL A 244 -10.16 23.87 61.88
N THR A 245 -10.62 24.85 61.12
CA THR A 245 -9.92 25.31 59.91
C THR A 245 -8.54 25.87 60.25
N PRO A 246 -7.46 25.48 59.54
CA PRO A 246 -6.12 26.00 59.81
C PRO A 246 -6.05 27.52 59.58
N PRO A 247 -5.21 28.26 60.32
CA PRO A 247 -5.11 29.71 60.16
C PRO A 247 -4.68 30.12 58.74
N PRO A 248 -5.22 31.23 58.19
CA PRO A 248 -4.88 31.70 56.85
C PRO A 248 -3.40 32.05 56.77
N GLY A 249 -2.64 31.24 56.03
CA GLY A 249 -1.18 31.36 55.87
C GLY A 249 -0.38 30.09 56.21
N TYR A 250 -1.00 29.04 56.77
CA TYR A 250 -0.30 27.76 56.97
C TYR A 250 -0.16 26.98 55.65
N ALA A 251 1.08 26.58 55.32
CA ALA A 251 1.40 25.68 54.23
C ALA A 251 2.20 24.47 54.77
N PRO A 252 1.85 23.22 54.43
CA PRO A 252 2.53 22.04 54.95
C PRO A 252 3.95 21.90 54.39
N MET A 253 4.89 21.47 55.24
CA MET A 253 6.30 21.33 54.86
C MET A 253 6.51 20.07 54.00
N ILE A 254 6.67 20.26 52.69
CA ILE A 254 7.08 19.18 51.78
C ILE A 254 8.54 18.82 52.06
N HIS A 255 8.79 17.60 52.55
CA HIS A 255 10.15 17.09 52.68
C HIS A 255 10.80 16.89 51.29
N PRO A 256 12.06 17.32 51.09
CA PRO A 256 12.73 17.17 49.80
C PRO A 256 12.98 15.69 49.50
N ARG A 257 12.53 15.22 48.32
CA ARG A 257 12.86 13.89 47.80
C ARG A 257 14.39 13.76 47.73
N LYS A 258 14.97 12.82 48.49
CA LYS A 258 16.39 12.47 48.37
C LYS A 258 16.66 11.95 46.95
N LEU A 259 17.71 12.46 46.32
CA LEU A 259 18.27 11.89 45.10
C LEU A 259 18.63 10.42 45.33
N MET A 260 17.93 9.51 44.67
CA MET A 260 18.35 8.11 44.58
C MET A 260 19.26 7.89 43.37
N ALA A 261 20.14 6.89 43.53
CA ALA A 261 21.29 6.56 42.71
C ALA A 261 21.15 6.77 41.19
N THR A 262 22.21 7.34 40.60
CA THR A 262 22.54 7.19 39.18
C THR A 262 22.62 5.70 38.81
N PRO A 263 21.89 5.23 37.78
CA PRO A 263 22.12 3.88 37.23
C PRO A 263 23.55 3.75 36.70
N LEU A 264 24.21 2.61 36.97
CA LEU A 264 25.50 2.34 36.35
C LEU A 264 25.31 2.12 34.84
N THR A 265 26.09 2.85 34.04
CA THR A 265 26.06 2.76 32.58
C THR A 265 26.86 1.54 32.09
N THR A 266 26.23 0.38 31.97
CA THR A 266 26.80 -0.77 31.25
C THR A 266 26.70 -0.53 29.74
N SER A 267 27.74 0.08 29.16
CA SER A 267 27.80 0.39 27.73
C SER A 267 28.10 -0.85 26.88
N LEU A 268 27.06 -1.46 26.31
CA LEU A 268 27.15 -2.33 25.14
C LEU A 268 26.17 -1.79 24.10
N GLY A 269 26.71 -1.13 23.07
CA GLY A 269 25.92 -0.32 22.14
C GLY A 269 25.08 -1.14 21.17
N GLY A 270 23.77 -1.05 21.30
CA GLY A 270 22.78 -1.47 20.29
C GLY A 270 21.70 -0.39 20.19
N PHE A 271 21.42 0.08 18.97
CA PHE A 271 20.44 1.15 18.75
C PHE A 271 19.04 0.55 18.56
N GLU A 272 18.27 0.43 19.64
CA GLU A 272 16.86 0.03 19.55
C GLU A 272 15.99 1.19 19.03
N ILE A 273 15.39 1.00 17.86
CA ILE A 273 14.30 1.86 17.39
C ILE A 273 13.03 1.41 18.12
N LYS A 274 12.68 2.10 19.19
CA LYS A 274 11.39 1.92 19.87
C LYS A 274 10.24 2.42 19.00
N GLU A 275 9.10 1.75 19.05
CA GLU A 275 7.90 2.15 18.32
C GLU A 275 7.36 3.50 18.85
N SER A 276 6.66 4.24 17.98
CA SER A 276 6.26 5.63 18.25
C SER A 276 5.24 5.80 19.38
N SER A 277 4.62 4.72 19.87
CA SER A 277 3.79 4.73 21.08
C SER A 277 4.57 5.10 22.34
N ASP A 278 5.79 4.57 22.48
CA ASP A 278 6.62 4.81 23.67
C ASP A 278 7.13 6.25 23.73
N ALA A 279 7.30 6.90 22.57
CA ALA A 279 7.72 8.30 22.50
C ALA A 279 6.70 9.25 23.15
N ALA A 280 5.40 8.97 23.01
CA ALA A 280 4.34 9.74 23.67
C ALA A 280 4.33 9.51 25.19
N ALA A 281 4.49 8.25 25.63
CA ALA A 281 4.57 7.92 27.06
C ALA A 281 5.80 8.56 27.74
N VAL A 282 6.95 8.59 27.05
CA VAL A 282 8.17 9.25 27.53
C VAL A 282 8.01 10.78 27.51
N ALA A 283 7.34 11.37 26.51
CA ALA A 283 7.06 12.81 26.48
C ALA A 283 6.11 13.26 27.61
N ALA A 284 5.12 12.43 27.96
CA ALA A 284 4.26 12.64 29.13
C ALA A 284 5.06 12.53 30.44
N ALA A 285 5.90 11.49 30.59
CA ALA A 285 6.81 11.34 31.73
C ALA A 285 7.87 12.46 31.84
N ALA A 286 8.14 13.18 30.75
CA ALA A 286 9.04 14.34 30.69
C ALA A 286 8.33 15.70 30.86
N GLY A 287 7.00 15.74 31.04
CA GLY A 287 6.25 16.97 31.33
C GLY A 287 6.25 18.02 30.21
N LEU A 288 6.41 17.59 28.94
CA LEU A 288 6.59 18.48 27.78
C LEU A 288 5.40 18.52 26.80
N ALA A 289 4.28 17.90 27.15
CA ALA A 289 3.01 18.00 26.43
C ALA A 289 1.97 18.75 27.30
N PRO A 290 1.07 19.55 26.72
CA PRO A 290 -0.04 20.16 27.47
C PRO A 290 -0.97 19.07 28.03
N GLU A 291 -1.41 19.24 29.28
CA GLU A 291 -2.18 18.23 30.02
C GLU A 291 -3.61 18.07 29.47
N LEU A 292 -3.76 17.17 28.51
CA LEU A 292 -5.05 16.61 28.09
C LEU A 292 -5.29 15.29 28.83
N PRO A 293 -6.39 15.13 29.61
CA PRO A 293 -6.66 13.90 30.35
C PRO A 293 -6.80 12.67 29.42
N THR A 294 -5.87 11.73 29.55
CA THR A 294 -5.91 10.42 28.89
C THR A 294 -6.90 9.46 29.55
N GLU A 295 -7.30 9.76 30.79
CA GLU A 295 -8.37 9.07 31.53
C GLU A 295 -9.64 9.92 31.45
N ILE A 296 -10.63 9.46 30.67
CA ILE A 296 -11.93 10.12 30.54
C ILE A 296 -13.02 9.27 31.23
N PRO A 297 -13.91 9.84 32.07
CA PRO A 297 -14.95 9.12 32.80
C PRO A 297 -15.85 8.23 31.92
N GLY A 298 -15.89 6.93 32.26
CA GLY A 298 -16.60 5.88 31.51
C GLY A 298 -15.92 5.48 30.18
N VAL A 299 -14.86 6.17 29.76
CA VAL A 299 -14.03 5.77 28.62
C VAL A 299 -12.94 4.80 29.08
N GLY A 300 -12.25 5.13 30.17
CA GLY A 300 -11.00 4.51 30.58
C GLY A 300 -9.81 5.05 29.78
N ASN A 301 -8.61 4.55 30.06
CA ASN A 301 -7.35 5.04 29.49
C ASN A 301 -7.34 4.94 27.95
N LEU A 302 -7.29 6.10 27.29
CA LEU A 302 -7.10 6.23 25.85
C LEU A 302 -5.62 6.13 25.47
N ALA A 303 -5.33 5.72 24.24
CA ALA A 303 -3.96 5.69 23.74
C ALA A 303 -3.43 7.12 23.45
N PHE A 304 -4.31 8.02 23.06
CA PHE A 304 -4.07 9.46 22.91
C PHE A 304 -5.40 10.23 22.91
N PHE A 305 -5.35 11.54 23.13
CA PHE A 305 -6.48 12.46 22.97
C PHE A 305 -5.95 13.73 22.29
N LYS A 306 -6.49 14.09 21.12
CA LYS A 306 -6.06 15.28 20.38
C LYS A 306 -6.74 16.54 20.98
N PRO A 307 -6.12 17.73 20.91
CA PRO A 307 -6.80 18.97 21.33
C PRO A 307 -8.07 19.25 20.51
N GLU A 308 -8.13 18.74 19.28
CA GLU A 308 -9.29 18.84 18.38
C GLU A 308 -10.44 17.91 18.81
N ASP A 309 -10.13 16.71 19.34
CA ASP A 309 -11.12 15.80 19.94
C ASP A 309 -11.87 16.48 21.10
N ALA A 310 -11.21 17.38 21.84
CA ALA A 310 -11.83 18.12 22.93
C ALA A 310 -13.05 18.95 22.50
N GLN A 311 -13.11 19.41 21.25
CA GLN A 311 -14.26 20.16 20.72
C GLN A 311 -15.48 19.25 20.51
N TYR A 312 -15.30 18.06 19.95
CA TYR A 312 -16.40 17.14 19.64
C TYR A 312 -16.83 16.30 20.86
N PHE A 313 -15.89 15.97 21.74
CA PHE A 313 -16.12 15.12 22.92
C PHE A 313 -16.27 15.92 24.24
N ALA A 314 -16.39 17.25 24.17
CA ALA A 314 -16.60 18.15 25.32
C ALA A 314 -17.70 17.69 26.31
N LYS A 315 -18.79 17.09 25.79
CA LYS A 315 -19.90 16.54 26.60
C LYS A 315 -19.53 15.30 27.45
N ILE A 316 -18.33 14.74 27.30
CA ILE A 316 -17.81 13.63 28.14
C ILE A 316 -16.70 14.11 29.08
N LEU A 317 -16.00 15.20 28.72
CA LEU A 317 -14.94 15.81 29.55
C LEU A 317 -15.47 16.49 30.83
N LYS A 318 -16.80 16.60 30.97
CA LYS A 318 -17.46 17.03 32.20
C LYS A 318 -18.02 15.84 32.96
N GLU A 319 -17.68 15.75 34.23
CA GLU A 319 -18.39 14.93 35.20
C GLU A 319 -19.70 15.65 35.58
N GLU A 320 -20.83 15.01 35.24
CA GLU A 320 -22.18 15.43 35.58
C GLU A 320 -22.97 14.12 35.82
N ASP A 321 -23.73 14.03 36.91
CA ASP A 321 -24.27 12.77 37.43
C ASP A 321 -25.22 12.06 36.46
N GLU A 322 -24.92 10.79 36.13
CA GLU A 322 -25.71 10.01 35.16
C GLU A 322 -27.16 9.73 35.61
N THR A 323 -27.50 10.03 36.87
CA THR A 323 -28.85 9.94 37.44
C THR A 323 -29.74 11.15 37.19
N GLU A 324 -29.19 12.33 36.86
CA GLU A 324 -29.98 13.55 36.61
C GLU A 324 -30.27 13.78 35.12
N LEU A 325 -29.58 13.07 34.23
CA LEU A 325 -29.64 13.27 32.78
C LEU A 325 -30.85 12.63 32.12
N SER A 326 -31.32 13.21 31.01
CA SER A 326 -32.35 12.58 30.19
C SER A 326 -31.84 11.31 29.49
N VAL A 327 -32.77 10.39 29.19
CA VAL A 327 -32.48 9.11 28.52
C VAL A 327 -31.76 9.29 27.18
N ASP A 328 -32.05 10.36 26.45
CA ASP A 328 -31.44 10.63 25.15
C ASP A 328 -30.07 11.32 25.27
N GLU A 329 -29.82 12.12 26.32
CA GLU A 329 -28.47 12.62 26.63
C GLU A 329 -27.54 11.49 27.11
N MET A 330 -28.08 10.54 27.88
CA MET A 330 -27.37 9.31 28.25
C MET A 330 -27.02 8.48 27.01
N LYS A 331 -27.91 8.39 26.01
CA LYS A 331 -27.59 7.80 24.70
C LYS A 331 -26.51 8.60 23.97
N GLU A 332 -26.60 9.93 23.88
CA GLU A 332 -25.57 10.76 23.25
C GLU A 332 -24.19 10.48 23.86
N ARG A 333 -24.06 10.57 25.20
CA ARG A 333 -22.79 10.32 25.90
C ARG A 333 -22.27 8.91 25.61
N LYS A 334 -23.14 7.91 25.60
CA LYS A 334 -22.78 6.51 25.32
C LYS A 334 -22.32 6.29 23.88
N ILE A 335 -22.94 6.94 22.90
CA ILE A 335 -22.51 6.97 21.49
C ILE A 335 -21.14 7.64 21.40
N MET A 336 -20.97 8.85 21.95
CA MET A 336 -19.72 9.59 21.88
C MET A 336 -18.57 8.84 22.59
N ARG A 337 -18.80 8.22 23.75
CA ARG A 337 -17.84 7.32 24.43
C ARG A 337 -17.44 6.11 23.56
N LEU A 338 -18.36 5.57 22.75
CA LEU A 338 -18.05 4.48 21.82
C LEU A 338 -17.27 4.97 20.59
N LEU A 339 -17.64 6.12 20.01
CA LEU A 339 -16.93 6.71 18.87
C LEU A 339 -15.48 7.08 19.23
N LEU A 340 -15.24 7.66 20.41
CA LEU A 340 -13.89 7.97 20.88
C LEU A 340 -13.05 6.70 21.11
N LYS A 341 -13.66 5.61 21.62
CA LYS A 341 -13.01 4.28 21.69
C LYS A 341 -12.74 3.65 20.32
N ILE A 342 -13.43 4.11 19.26
CA ILE A 342 -13.23 3.64 17.88
C ILE A 342 -12.19 4.49 17.12
N LYS A 343 -12.12 5.82 17.37
CA LYS A 343 -11.09 6.71 16.82
C LYS A 343 -9.73 6.46 17.50
N ASN A 344 -9.63 6.67 18.81
CA ASN A 344 -8.35 6.74 19.55
C ASN A 344 -8.01 5.48 20.37
N GLY A 345 -8.82 4.42 20.28
CA GLY A 345 -8.62 3.20 21.06
C GLY A 345 -7.48 2.30 20.55
N THR A 346 -6.93 1.46 21.42
CA THR A 346 -6.08 0.33 20.99
C THR A 346 -6.91 -0.67 20.16
N PRO A 347 -6.30 -1.48 19.26
CA PRO A 347 -7.04 -2.43 18.43
C PRO A 347 -8.07 -3.34 19.14
N PRO A 348 -7.84 -3.90 20.34
CA PRO A 348 -8.87 -4.65 21.06
C PRO A 348 -10.03 -3.78 21.54
N VAL A 349 -9.75 -2.55 22.01
CA VAL A 349 -10.77 -1.58 22.46
C VAL A 349 -11.62 -1.10 21.28
N ARG A 350 -10.99 -0.81 20.12
CA ARG A 350 -11.70 -0.51 18.87
C ARG A 350 -12.61 -1.66 18.46
N LYS A 351 -12.12 -2.91 18.54
CA LYS A 351 -12.91 -4.11 18.17
C LYS A 351 -14.12 -4.34 19.08
N THR A 352 -14.01 -4.11 20.39
CA THR A 352 -15.14 -4.26 21.32
C THR A 352 -16.14 -3.11 21.20
N ALA A 353 -15.67 -1.86 21.10
CA ALA A 353 -16.53 -0.69 20.90
C ALA A 353 -17.27 -0.74 19.55
N LEU A 354 -16.59 -1.11 18.46
CA LEU A 354 -17.19 -1.28 17.13
C LEU A 354 -18.25 -2.40 17.12
N ARG A 355 -18.11 -3.44 17.95
CA ARG A 355 -19.17 -4.44 18.13
C ARG A 355 -20.34 -3.88 18.93
N GLN A 356 -20.07 -3.19 20.04
CA GLN A 356 -21.12 -2.62 20.90
C GLN A 356 -21.99 -1.59 20.17
N ILE A 357 -21.40 -0.72 19.34
CA ILE A 357 -22.18 0.27 18.58
C ILE A 357 -23.04 -0.38 17.49
N THR A 358 -22.61 -1.49 16.89
CA THR A 358 -23.38 -2.19 15.83
C THR A 358 -24.44 -3.13 16.38
N ASP A 359 -24.16 -3.80 17.49
CA ASP A 359 -25.14 -4.67 18.17
C ASP A 359 -26.28 -3.82 18.79
N LYS A 360 -26.01 -2.55 19.14
CA LYS A 360 -26.98 -1.59 19.70
C LYS A 360 -27.44 -0.47 18.75
N ALA A 361 -27.11 -0.50 17.45
CA ALA A 361 -27.44 0.59 16.53
C ALA A 361 -28.94 0.97 16.50
N ARG A 362 -29.85 -0.02 16.59
CA ARG A 362 -31.31 0.19 16.67
C ARG A 362 -31.80 0.74 18.02
N GLU A 363 -31.04 0.57 19.10
CA GLU A 363 -31.33 1.10 20.45
C GLU A 363 -30.94 2.59 20.56
N PHE A 364 -29.89 3.00 19.84
CA PHE A 364 -29.42 4.38 19.75
C PHE A 364 -30.23 5.25 18.79
N GLY A 365 -30.66 4.70 17.65
CA GLY A 365 -31.45 5.40 16.63
C GLY A 365 -30.61 6.26 15.67
N ALA A 366 -31.18 6.55 14.49
CA ALA A 366 -30.46 7.16 13.37
C ALA A 366 -29.91 8.57 13.67
N GLY A 367 -30.73 9.46 14.22
CA GLY A 367 -30.34 10.85 14.49
C GLY A 367 -29.13 10.99 15.42
N PRO A 368 -29.21 10.50 16.68
CA PRO A 368 -28.09 10.58 17.63
C PRO A 368 -26.79 9.91 17.16
N LEU A 369 -26.87 8.95 16.22
CA LEU A 369 -25.69 8.40 15.56
C LEU A 369 -25.15 9.37 14.50
N PHE A 370 -25.93 9.73 13.47
CA PHE A 370 -25.43 10.56 12.37
C PHE A 370 -25.06 12.00 12.80
N ASP A 371 -25.82 12.60 13.72
CA ASP A 371 -25.55 13.95 14.22
C ASP A 371 -24.30 14.03 15.15
N LYS A 372 -23.66 12.89 15.48
CA LYS A 372 -22.34 12.82 16.12
C LYS A 372 -21.24 12.30 15.19
N ILE A 373 -21.57 11.37 14.28
CA ILE A 373 -20.58 10.75 13.37
C ILE A 373 -20.22 11.68 12.20
N LEU A 374 -21.21 12.34 11.59
CA LEU A 374 -20.98 13.15 10.39
C LEU A 374 -20.05 14.36 10.64
N PRO A 375 -20.14 15.12 11.74
CA PRO A 375 -19.20 16.21 12.01
C PRO A 375 -17.75 15.75 12.14
N LEU A 376 -17.51 14.57 12.75
CA LEU A 376 -16.16 13.99 12.86
C LEU A 376 -15.57 13.62 11.50
N LEU A 377 -16.40 13.32 10.48
CA LEU A 377 -15.93 13.01 9.12
C LEU A 377 -15.70 14.28 8.26
N MET A 378 -16.15 15.45 8.73
CA MET A 378 -15.88 16.75 8.11
C MET A 378 -14.60 17.42 8.66
N GLU A 379 -13.94 16.80 9.63
CA GLU A 379 -12.70 17.28 10.26
C GLU A 379 -11.52 17.22 9.27
N ARG A 380 -10.92 18.37 8.96
CA ARG A 380 -9.82 18.47 7.97
C ARG A 380 -8.49 17.85 8.43
N THR A 381 -8.35 17.60 9.73
CA THR A 381 -7.16 17.02 10.38
C THR A 381 -7.31 15.53 10.67
N LEU A 382 -8.44 14.93 10.27
CA LEU A 382 -8.74 13.52 10.43
C LEU A 382 -7.79 12.66 9.58
N GLU A 383 -7.03 11.78 10.22
CA GLU A 383 -6.11 10.88 9.52
C GLU A 383 -6.88 9.84 8.69
N ASP A 384 -6.31 9.38 7.57
CA ASP A 384 -6.95 8.40 6.68
C ASP A 384 -7.36 7.12 7.43
N GLN A 385 -6.53 6.70 8.40
CA GLN A 385 -6.81 5.56 9.28
C GLN A 385 -7.98 5.85 10.26
N GLU A 386 -8.17 7.08 10.72
CA GLU A 386 -9.31 7.49 11.54
C GLU A 386 -10.59 7.58 10.69
N ARG A 387 -10.47 8.14 9.48
CA ARG A 387 -11.54 8.21 8.46
C ARG A 387 -12.09 6.82 8.14
N HIS A 388 -11.22 5.86 7.83
CA HIS A 388 -11.57 4.46 7.60
C HIS A 388 -12.37 3.83 8.76
N LEU A 389 -12.02 4.17 10.01
CA LEU A 389 -12.70 3.63 11.20
C LEU A 389 -14.11 4.24 11.35
N LEU A 390 -14.28 5.52 11.08
CA LEU A 390 -15.59 6.19 11.09
C LEU A 390 -16.49 5.72 9.93
N VAL A 391 -15.94 5.59 8.71
CA VAL A 391 -16.63 4.96 7.56
C VAL A 391 -17.12 3.56 7.92
N LYS A 392 -16.26 2.73 8.54
CA LYS A 392 -16.58 1.36 8.97
C LYS A 392 -17.58 1.31 10.15
N VAL A 393 -17.81 2.42 10.85
CA VAL A 393 -18.98 2.59 11.73
C VAL A 393 -20.23 2.92 10.91
N ILE A 394 -20.16 3.91 10.01
CA ILE A 394 -21.30 4.35 9.18
C ILE A 394 -21.90 3.16 8.43
N ASP A 395 -21.11 2.41 7.68
CA ASP A 395 -21.57 1.25 6.89
C ASP A 395 -22.34 0.23 7.75
N ARG A 396 -21.73 -0.23 8.85
CA ARG A 396 -22.34 -1.21 9.74
C ARG A 396 -23.57 -0.68 10.49
N VAL A 397 -23.64 0.64 10.70
CA VAL A 397 -24.81 1.32 11.27
C VAL A 397 -25.93 1.42 10.23
N LEU A 398 -25.64 1.79 8.98
CA LEU A 398 -26.61 1.82 7.87
C LEU A 398 -27.26 0.44 7.68
N TYR A 399 -26.45 -0.63 7.59
CA TYR A 399 -26.93 -2.01 7.45
C TYR A 399 -27.84 -2.46 8.61
N LYS A 400 -27.72 -1.86 9.80
CA LYS A 400 -28.59 -2.15 10.95
C LYS A 400 -29.82 -1.26 11.02
N LEU A 401 -29.73 0.00 10.59
CA LEU A 401 -30.82 0.98 10.69
C LEU A 401 -31.86 0.83 9.58
N ASP A 402 -31.46 0.38 8.38
CA ASP A 402 -32.37 0.11 7.27
C ASP A 402 -33.23 1.36 6.94
N ASP A 403 -34.55 1.24 6.76
CA ASP A 403 -35.48 2.35 6.46
C ASP A 403 -35.35 3.61 7.35
N LEU A 404 -34.83 3.49 8.57
CA LEU A 404 -34.66 4.63 9.51
C LEU A 404 -33.69 5.71 9.00
N VAL A 405 -32.89 5.42 7.97
CA VAL A 405 -31.89 6.37 7.43
C VAL A 405 -32.50 7.46 6.54
N ARG A 406 -33.71 7.24 6.00
CA ARG A 406 -34.31 8.10 4.95
C ARG A 406 -34.28 9.61 5.23
N PRO A 407 -34.61 10.13 6.44
CA PRO A 407 -34.55 11.57 6.73
C PRO A 407 -33.13 12.16 6.70
N TYR A 408 -32.10 11.33 6.85
CA TYR A 408 -30.70 11.74 6.98
C TYR A 408 -29.92 11.61 5.66
N VAL A 409 -30.52 11.06 4.60
CA VAL A 409 -29.88 10.79 3.30
C VAL A 409 -29.18 12.02 2.72
N HIS A 410 -29.80 13.20 2.76
CA HIS A 410 -29.16 14.44 2.28
C HIS A 410 -27.93 14.83 3.12
N LYS A 411 -28.03 14.77 4.46
CA LYS A 411 -26.90 15.03 5.37
C LYS A 411 -25.73 14.08 5.11
N ILE A 412 -26.02 12.79 4.90
CA ILE A 412 -25.01 11.77 4.62
C ILE A 412 -24.39 12.00 3.24
N LEU A 413 -25.19 12.26 2.20
CA LEU A 413 -24.68 12.55 0.86
C LEU A 413 -23.74 13.76 0.85
N VAL A 414 -24.11 14.90 1.43
CA VAL A 414 -23.27 16.11 1.45
C VAL A 414 -21.88 15.87 2.07
N VAL A 415 -21.77 14.93 3.02
CA VAL A 415 -20.49 14.59 3.69
C VAL A 415 -19.70 13.50 2.95
N ILE A 416 -20.36 12.58 2.25
CA ILE A 416 -19.74 11.42 1.59
C ILE A 416 -19.46 11.68 0.09
N GLU A 417 -20.24 12.53 -0.57
CA GLU A 417 -20.06 12.90 -1.98
C GLU A 417 -18.66 13.46 -2.32
N PRO A 418 -18.03 14.32 -1.48
CA PRO A 418 -16.64 14.75 -1.68
C PRO A 418 -15.63 13.60 -1.77
N LEU A 419 -15.84 12.52 -1.02
CA LEU A 419 -14.93 11.35 -1.00
C LEU A 419 -14.86 10.65 -2.37
N LEU A 420 -15.88 10.81 -3.23
CA LEU A 420 -15.86 10.27 -4.61
C LEU A 420 -14.87 10.99 -5.53
N ILE A 421 -14.28 12.10 -5.10
CA ILE A 421 -13.32 12.94 -5.84
C ILE A 421 -11.93 12.98 -5.16
N ASP A 422 -11.82 12.47 -3.93
CA ASP A 422 -10.55 12.42 -3.16
C ASP A 422 -9.39 11.81 -3.97
N GLU A 423 -8.15 12.22 -3.70
CA GLU A 423 -6.96 11.73 -4.40
C GLU A 423 -6.60 10.29 -3.99
N ASP A 424 -6.93 9.89 -2.76
CA ASP A 424 -6.78 8.50 -2.31
C ASP A 424 -7.83 7.57 -2.96
N TYR A 425 -7.38 6.38 -3.38
CA TYR A 425 -8.25 5.34 -3.89
C TYR A 425 -9.15 4.73 -2.82
N TYR A 426 -8.65 4.52 -1.60
CA TYR A 426 -9.43 3.87 -0.54
C TYR A 426 -10.57 4.76 -0.05
N ALA A 427 -10.32 6.07 0.19
CA ALA A 427 -11.36 7.07 0.43
C ALA A 427 -12.43 7.09 -0.69
N ARG A 428 -12.02 6.99 -1.96
CA ARG A 428 -12.96 6.84 -3.09
C ARG A 428 -13.74 5.53 -3.04
N VAL A 429 -13.15 4.39 -2.64
CA VAL A 429 -13.85 3.10 -2.49
C VAL A 429 -14.88 3.19 -1.38
N GLU A 430 -14.48 3.69 -0.22
CA GLU A 430 -15.30 3.86 0.98
C GLU A 430 -16.52 4.75 0.73
N GLY A 431 -16.35 5.85 -0.01
CA GLY A 431 -17.47 6.69 -0.46
C GLY A 431 -18.46 5.95 -1.38
N ARG A 432 -17.97 5.04 -2.24
CA ARG A 432 -18.83 4.18 -3.08
C ARG A 432 -19.56 3.13 -2.24
N GLU A 433 -18.92 2.50 -1.27
CA GLU A 433 -19.56 1.50 -0.39
C GLU A 433 -20.68 2.13 0.44
N ILE A 434 -20.42 3.27 1.08
CA ILE A 434 -21.43 3.99 1.87
C ILE A 434 -22.62 4.42 0.99
N ILE A 435 -22.40 5.02 -0.18
CA ILE A 435 -23.50 5.44 -1.06
C ILE A 435 -24.26 4.23 -1.64
N SER A 436 -23.57 3.12 -1.92
CA SER A 436 -24.19 1.86 -2.35
C SER A 436 -25.14 1.33 -1.27
N ASN A 437 -24.69 1.21 -0.02
CA ASN A 437 -25.50 0.67 1.07
C ASN A 437 -26.57 1.67 1.56
N LEU A 438 -26.31 2.97 1.51
CA LEU A 438 -27.32 4.02 1.71
C LEU A 438 -28.44 3.94 0.66
N SER A 439 -28.09 3.70 -0.62
CA SER A 439 -29.10 3.61 -1.69
C SER A 439 -30.01 2.40 -1.55
N LYS A 440 -29.50 1.27 -1.04
CA LYS A 440 -30.28 0.06 -0.73
C LYS A 440 -31.26 0.31 0.43
N ALA A 441 -30.81 0.99 1.49
CA ALA A 441 -31.63 1.30 2.66
C ALA A 441 -32.62 2.47 2.45
N ALA A 442 -32.31 3.43 1.57
CA ALA A 442 -33.18 4.58 1.29
C ALA A 442 -34.16 4.34 0.12
N GLY A 443 -33.78 3.49 -0.84
CA GLY A 443 -34.54 3.22 -2.05
C GLY A 443 -34.40 4.31 -3.14
N LEU A 444 -34.48 3.87 -4.41
CA LEU A 444 -34.21 4.71 -5.58
C LEU A 444 -34.99 6.02 -5.62
N ALA A 445 -36.30 5.98 -5.35
CA ALA A 445 -37.16 7.15 -5.46
C ALA A 445 -36.74 8.29 -4.50
N HIS A 446 -36.29 7.93 -3.29
CA HIS A 446 -35.84 8.88 -2.29
C HIS A 446 -34.45 9.44 -2.59
N MET A 447 -33.55 8.59 -3.11
CA MET A 447 -32.24 9.02 -3.62
C MET A 447 -32.40 10.02 -4.79
N ILE A 448 -33.27 9.70 -5.76
CA ILE A 448 -33.61 10.61 -6.87
C ILE A 448 -34.20 11.91 -6.35
N SER A 449 -35.18 11.89 -5.43
CA SER A 449 -35.79 13.13 -4.93
C SER A 449 -34.80 14.02 -4.18
N THR A 450 -33.81 13.42 -3.51
CA THR A 450 -32.80 14.13 -2.72
C THR A 450 -31.78 14.85 -3.62
N MET A 451 -31.17 14.15 -4.58
CA MET A 451 -30.09 14.69 -5.43
C MET A 451 -30.58 15.47 -6.66
N ARG A 452 -31.90 15.56 -6.89
CA ARG A 452 -32.45 16.25 -8.06
C ARG A 452 -32.12 17.75 -8.15
N PRO A 453 -32.12 18.55 -7.07
CA PRO A 453 -31.78 19.97 -7.13
C PRO A 453 -30.32 20.22 -7.53
N ASP A 454 -29.44 19.27 -7.21
CA ASP A 454 -27.99 19.41 -7.38
C ASP A 454 -27.55 19.22 -8.85
N ILE A 455 -28.40 18.61 -9.67
CA ILE A 455 -28.15 18.30 -11.10
C ILE A 455 -27.99 19.55 -11.97
N ASP A 456 -28.77 20.61 -11.73
CA ASP A 456 -28.66 21.90 -12.41
C ASP A 456 -28.24 23.07 -11.52
N HIS A 457 -27.62 22.75 -10.38
CA HIS A 457 -26.89 23.70 -9.55
C HIS A 457 -25.83 24.48 -10.35
N ALA A 458 -25.57 25.75 -9.99
CA ALA A 458 -24.67 26.59 -10.78
C ALA A 458 -23.21 26.06 -10.80
N ASP A 459 -22.71 25.70 -9.61
CA ASP A 459 -21.37 25.15 -9.41
C ASP A 459 -21.14 23.85 -10.21
N GLU A 460 -19.94 23.67 -10.74
CA GLU A 460 -19.52 22.44 -11.41
C GLU A 460 -18.96 21.39 -10.44
N TYR A 461 -18.50 21.77 -9.24
CA TYR A 461 -18.04 20.80 -8.23
C TYR A 461 -19.19 19.92 -7.74
N VAL A 462 -20.29 20.53 -7.26
CA VAL A 462 -21.53 19.82 -6.88
C VAL A 462 -22.04 18.94 -8.03
N ARG A 463 -22.15 19.47 -9.25
CA ARG A 463 -22.57 18.69 -10.43
C ARG A 463 -21.61 17.55 -10.81
N ASN A 464 -20.36 17.56 -10.33
CA ASN A 464 -19.39 16.47 -10.51
C ASN A 464 -19.52 15.41 -9.40
N THR A 465 -19.68 15.79 -8.14
CA THR A 465 -19.90 14.84 -7.04
C THR A 465 -21.21 14.10 -7.23
N THR A 466 -22.30 14.82 -7.50
CA THR A 466 -23.63 14.23 -7.68
C THR A 466 -23.68 13.33 -8.92
N ALA A 467 -22.93 13.66 -9.98
CA ALA A 467 -22.82 12.80 -11.15
C ALA A 467 -22.15 11.44 -10.85
N ARG A 468 -21.21 11.41 -9.91
CA ARG A 468 -20.56 10.19 -9.40
C ARG A 468 -21.47 9.46 -8.40
N ALA A 469 -22.19 10.18 -7.54
CA ALA A 469 -23.16 9.59 -6.62
C ALA A 469 -24.25 8.82 -7.38
N PHE A 470 -24.80 9.40 -8.45
CA PHE A 470 -25.77 8.72 -9.30
C PHE A 470 -25.23 7.48 -10.02
N SER A 471 -23.94 7.41 -10.37
CA SER A 471 -23.39 6.16 -10.93
C SER A 471 -23.22 5.07 -9.87
N VAL A 472 -22.93 5.43 -8.61
CA VAL A 472 -22.98 4.47 -7.48
C VAL A 472 -24.41 3.98 -7.22
N VAL A 473 -25.41 4.86 -7.28
CA VAL A 473 -26.82 4.45 -7.16
C VAL A 473 -27.24 3.55 -8.34
N ALA A 474 -26.72 3.79 -9.54
CA ALA A 474 -26.97 2.95 -10.71
C ALA A 474 -26.32 1.56 -10.62
N SER A 475 -25.14 1.43 -10.01
CA SER A 475 -24.50 0.12 -9.78
C SER A 475 -25.15 -0.63 -8.62
N ALA A 476 -25.58 0.07 -7.57
CA ALA A 476 -26.22 -0.53 -6.40
C ALA A 476 -27.68 -0.99 -6.62
N LEU A 477 -28.45 -0.28 -7.46
CA LEU A 477 -29.88 -0.52 -7.72
C LEU A 477 -30.18 -0.92 -9.17
N GLY A 478 -29.15 -1.09 -10.00
CA GLY A 478 -29.24 -1.50 -11.40
C GLY A 478 -29.64 -0.38 -12.37
N ILE A 479 -28.87 -0.23 -13.45
CA ILE A 479 -29.07 0.76 -14.53
C ILE A 479 -30.53 0.87 -15.01
N PRO A 480 -31.29 -0.23 -15.26
CA PRO A 480 -32.66 -0.14 -15.82
C PRO A 480 -33.61 0.74 -15.01
N SER A 481 -33.44 0.76 -13.69
CA SER A 481 -34.27 1.52 -12.77
C SER A 481 -34.06 3.05 -12.92
N LEU A 482 -32.84 3.47 -13.27
CA LEU A 482 -32.46 4.87 -13.44
C LEU A 482 -32.65 5.38 -14.89
N LEU A 483 -32.77 4.49 -15.89
CA LEU A 483 -32.93 4.87 -17.30
C LEU A 483 -34.05 5.89 -17.58
N PRO A 484 -35.28 5.81 -17.01
CA PRO A 484 -36.32 6.81 -17.26
C PRO A 484 -35.93 8.21 -16.77
N PHE A 485 -35.22 8.28 -15.64
CA PHE A 485 -34.69 9.52 -15.08
C PHE A 485 -33.59 10.11 -15.97
N LEU A 486 -32.63 9.28 -16.41
CA LEU A 486 -31.57 9.70 -17.33
C LEU A 486 -32.13 10.24 -18.66
N LYS A 487 -33.14 9.56 -19.24
CA LYS A 487 -33.83 10.03 -20.46
C LYS A 487 -34.48 11.41 -20.27
N ALA A 488 -35.05 11.68 -19.10
CA ALA A 488 -35.64 12.98 -18.77
C ALA A 488 -34.59 14.08 -18.51
N VAL A 489 -33.51 13.77 -17.80
CA VAL A 489 -32.44 14.73 -17.46
C VAL A 489 -31.61 15.11 -18.69
N CYS A 490 -31.15 14.13 -19.48
CA CYS A 490 -30.33 14.38 -20.68
C CYS A 490 -31.09 15.18 -21.74
N ARG A 491 -32.43 15.05 -21.80
CA ARG A 491 -33.32 15.78 -22.73
C ARG A 491 -34.01 17.00 -22.08
N SER A 492 -33.55 17.46 -20.91
CA SER A 492 -34.12 18.60 -20.19
C SER A 492 -34.02 19.89 -21.00
N LYS A 493 -35.16 20.55 -21.24
CA LYS A 493 -35.23 21.88 -21.88
C LYS A 493 -35.03 23.04 -20.88
N LYS A 494 -34.89 22.78 -19.58
CA LYS A 494 -34.80 23.83 -18.55
C LYS A 494 -33.43 24.50 -18.47
N SER A 495 -32.37 23.69 -18.53
CA SER A 495 -31.00 24.11 -18.24
C SER A 495 -30.03 23.24 -19.04
N TRP A 496 -28.98 23.84 -19.61
CA TRP A 496 -27.92 23.07 -20.26
C TRP A 496 -27.05 22.34 -19.23
N GLN A 497 -27.01 22.85 -17.99
CA GLN A 497 -26.41 22.22 -16.83
C GLN A 497 -27.03 20.84 -16.56
N ALA A 498 -28.38 20.71 -16.54
CA ALA A 498 -29.03 19.41 -16.37
C ALA A 498 -28.62 18.42 -17.48
N ARG A 499 -28.61 18.85 -18.75
CA ARG A 499 -28.22 18.01 -19.89
C ARG A 499 -26.76 17.54 -19.76
N HIS A 500 -25.86 18.47 -19.42
CA HIS A 500 -24.44 18.21 -19.16
C HIS A 500 -24.23 17.20 -18.01
N THR A 501 -24.91 17.39 -16.87
CA THR A 501 -24.81 16.50 -15.71
C THR A 501 -25.41 15.12 -15.99
N GLY A 502 -26.55 15.03 -16.69
CA GLY A 502 -27.14 13.76 -17.11
C GLY A 502 -26.20 12.91 -17.97
N ILE A 503 -25.53 13.56 -18.93
CA ILE A 503 -24.53 12.90 -19.80
C ILE A 503 -23.26 12.55 -18.99
N ARG A 504 -22.85 13.38 -18.03
CA ARG A 504 -21.76 13.06 -17.07
C ARG A 504 -22.11 11.84 -16.21
N ILE A 505 -23.36 11.67 -15.78
CA ILE A 505 -23.82 10.45 -15.08
C ILE A 505 -23.65 9.22 -15.99
N VAL A 506 -24.08 9.28 -17.26
CA VAL A 506 -23.90 8.15 -18.19
C VAL A 506 -22.41 7.82 -18.40
N GLN A 507 -21.53 8.82 -18.47
CA GLN A 507 -20.08 8.60 -18.50
C GLN A 507 -19.56 7.90 -17.22
N GLN A 508 -19.98 8.35 -16.03
CA GLN A 508 -19.54 7.73 -14.78
C GLN A 508 -20.14 6.32 -14.58
N ILE A 509 -21.34 6.06 -15.10
CA ILE A 509 -21.92 4.69 -15.18
C ILE A 509 -21.03 3.81 -16.05
N ALA A 510 -20.60 4.28 -17.22
CA ALA A 510 -19.71 3.52 -18.11
C ALA A 510 -18.39 3.14 -17.42
N ILE A 511 -17.75 4.11 -16.77
CA ILE A 511 -16.48 3.92 -16.05
C ILE A 511 -16.65 3.00 -14.82
N MET A 512 -17.80 3.03 -14.14
CA MET A 512 -18.03 2.27 -12.91
C MET A 512 -18.54 0.84 -13.13
N MET A 513 -19.16 0.57 -14.28
CA MET A 513 -19.78 -0.73 -14.58
C MET A 513 -18.96 -1.57 -15.57
N GLY A 514 -18.05 -0.96 -16.34
CA GLY A 514 -17.24 -1.66 -17.34
C GLY A 514 -18.09 -2.50 -18.31
N CYS A 515 -17.68 -3.74 -18.56
CA CYS A 515 -18.38 -4.68 -19.44
C CYS A 515 -19.86 -4.90 -19.10
N ALA A 516 -20.29 -4.73 -17.84
CA ALA A 516 -21.67 -4.89 -17.41
C ALA A 516 -22.63 -3.80 -17.96
N VAL A 517 -22.13 -2.82 -18.70
CA VAL A 517 -22.93 -1.86 -19.48
C VAL A 517 -23.65 -2.53 -20.66
N LEU A 518 -23.08 -3.61 -21.23
CA LEU A 518 -23.46 -4.15 -22.54
C LEU A 518 -24.98 -4.41 -22.73
N PRO A 519 -25.72 -5.02 -21.77
CA PRO A 519 -27.17 -5.26 -21.91
C PRO A 519 -28.03 -3.97 -21.94
N HIS A 520 -27.44 -2.82 -21.62
CA HIS A 520 -28.10 -1.52 -21.51
C HIS A 520 -27.48 -0.46 -22.43
N LEU A 521 -26.41 -0.81 -23.15
CA LEU A 521 -25.62 0.07 -24.01
C LEU A 521 -26.48 0.88 -24.99
N ARG A 522 -27.32 0.21 -25.80
CA ARG A 522 -28.24 0.87 -26.75
C ARG A 522 -29.11 1.92 -26.09
N ASN A 523 -29.68 1.61 -24.92
CA ASN A 523 -30.51 2.53 -24.17
C ASN A 523 -29.73 3.75 -23.66
N LEU A 524 -28.46 3.57 -23.26
CA LEU A 524 -27.59 4.65 -22.79
C LEU A 524 -27.06 5.50 -23.94
N VAL A 525 -26.76 4.92 -25.10
CA VAL A 525 -26.41 5.66 -26.32
C VAL A 525 -27.60 6.49 -26.80
N ASP A 526 -28.82 5.93 -26.84
CA ASP A 526 -30.05 6.66 -27.17
C ASP A 526 -30.41 7.76 -26.15
N CYS A 527 -29.94 7.67 -24.89
CA CYS A 527 -30.03 8.76 -23.90
C CYS A 527 -29.12 9.95 -24.23
N VAL A 528 -28.02 9.71 -24.94
CA VAL A 528 -26.87 10.62 -25.05
C VAL A 528 -26.72 11.20 -26.47
N ALA A 529 -27.09 10.47 -27.52
CA ALA A 529 -26.84 10.79 -28.92
C ALA A 529 -27.25 12.22 -29.36
N HIS A 530 -28.37 12.75 -28.86
CA HIS A 530 -28.83 14.11 -29.21
C HIS A 530 -27.90 15.22 -28.69
N GLY A 531 -27.05 14.94 -27.69
CA GLY A 531 -26.09 15.88 -27.13
C GLY A 531 -24.98 16.29 -28.10
N LEU A 532 -24.74 15.50 -29.17
CA LEU A 532 -23.76 15.84 -30.21
C LEU A 532 -24.22 17.01 -31.09
N GLN A 533 -25.54 17.28 -31.14
CA GLN A 533 -26.15 18.35 -31.92
C GLN A 533 -26.57 19.55 -31.05
N ASP A 534 -26.23 19.55 -29.76
CA ASP A 534 -26.52 20.66 -28.84
C ASP A 534 -25.75 21.93 -29.25
N GLU A 535 -26.37 23.10 -29.09
CA GLU A 535 -25.74 24.41 -29.35
C GLU A 535 -24.54 24.65 -28.43
N GLN A 536 -24.63 24.18 -27.18
CA GLN A 536 -23.62 24.41 -26.15
C GLN A 536 -22.41 23.46 -26.29
N GLN A 537 -21.23 24.02 -26.56
CA GLN A 537 -20.01 23.23 -26.80
C GLN A 537 -19.65 22.31 -25.62
N LYS A 538 -19.81 22.77 -24.36
CA LYS A 538 -19.57 21.93 -23.18
C LYS A 538 -20.39 20.62 -23.22
N VAL A 539 -21.64 20.66 -23.71
CA VAL A 539 -22.48 19.47 -23.82
C VAL A 539 -21.98 18.57 -24.95
N ARG A 540 -21.68 19.10 -26.15
CA ARG A 540 -21.10 18.31 -27.26
C ARG A 540 -19.82 17.58 -26.85
N THR A 541 -18.91 18.26 -26.17
CA THR A 541 -17.64 17.67 -25.66
C THR A 541 -17.92 16.54 -24.66
N MET A 542 -18.76 16.76 -23.65
CA MET A 542 -19.10 15.70 -22.69
C MET A 542 -19.85 14.54 -23.32
N THR A 543 -20.66 14.80 -24.37
CA THR A 543 -21.36 13.75 -25.13
C THR A 543 -20.36 12.82 -25.82
N ALA A 544 -19.37 13.38 -26.52
CA ALA A 544 -18.33 12.58 -27.16
C ALA A 544 -17.46 11.83 -26.11
N LEU A 545 -17.15 12.45 -24.95
CA LEU A 545 -16.42 11.77 -23.87
C LEU A 545 -17.23 10.66 -23.18
N ALA A 546 -18.56 10.77 -23.10
CA ALA A 546 -19.45 9.73 -22.62
C ALA A 546 -19.54 8.56 -23.62
N LEU A 547 -19.63 8.86 -24.92
CA LEU A 547 -19.63 7.86 -25.98
C LEU A 547 -18.28 7.13 -26.07
N ALA A 548 -17.17 7.83 -25.89
CA ALA A 548 -15.85 7.22 -25.77
C ALA A 548 -15.78 6.24 -24.59
N ALA A 549 -16.30 6.63 -23.41
CA ALA A 549 -16.33 5.75 -22.24
C ALA A 549 -17.28 4.56 -22.41
N LEU A 550 -18.42 4.73 -23.09
CA LEU A 550 -19.34 3.64 -23.42
C LEU A 550 -18.73 2.64 -24.42
N ALA A 551 -17.92 3.11 -25.38
CA ALA A 551 -17.21 2.24 -26.31
C ALA A 551 -16.01 1.55 -25.65
N GLU A 552 -15.24 2.27 -24.81
CA GLU A 552 -14.18 1.75 -23.94
C GLU A 552 -14.71 0.62 -23.03
N ALA A 553 -15.89 0.79 -22.43
CA ALA A 553 -16.53 -0.18 -21.56
C ALA A 553 -17.25 -1.34 -22.28
N ALA A 554 -17.50 -1.24 -23.59
CA ALA A 554 -18.23 -2.26 -24.36
C ALA A 554 -17.31 -3.14 -25.23
N ALA A 555 -16.10 -2.67 -25.53
CA ALA A 555 -15.15 -3.36 -26.42
C ALA A 555 -14.92 -4.83 -26.00
N PRO A 556 -14.92 -5.79 -26.95
CA PRO A 556 -15.03 -5.62 -28.40
C PRO A 556 -16.47 -5.57 -28.95
N TYR A 557 -17.51 -5.64 -28.11
CA TYR A 557 -18.90 -5.89 -28.54
C TYR A 557 -19.81 -4.65 -28.60
N GLY A 558 -20.89 -4.73 -29.40
CA GLY A 558 -22.01 -3.79 -29.31
C GLY A 558 -21.99 -2.60 -30.28
N ILE A 559 -21.21 -2.68 -31.37
CA ILE A 559 -21.18 -1.66 -32.45
C ILE A 559 -22.57 -1.25 -32.97
N GLU A 560 -23.52 -2.18 -33.02
CA GLU A 560 -24.94 -1.92 -33.37
C GLU A 560 -25.60 -0.81 -32.54
N SER A 561 -25.14 -0.59 -31.32
CA SER A 561 -25.66 0.46 -30.43
C SER A 561 -25.21 1.87 -30.84
N PHE A 562 -24.15 1.99 -31.65
CA PHE A 562 -23.51 3.27 -32.00
C PHE A 562 -23.91 3.82 -33.38
N ASP A 563 -24.66 3.10 -34.20
CA ASP A 563 -25.04 3.52 -35.57
C ASP A 563 -25.66 4.94 -35.62
N ASN A 564 -26.64 5.20 -34.75
CA ASN A 564 -27.28 6.52 -34.53
C ASN A 564 -26.29 7.67 -34.28
N VAL A 565 -25.07 7.36 -33.84
CA VAL A 565 -24.02 8.29 -33.38
C VAL A 565 -22.87 8.46 -34.38
N LEU A 566 -22.62 7.47 -35.25
CA LEU A 566 -21.49 7.51 -36.19
C LEU A 566 -21.51 8.77 -37.07
N LYS A 567 -22.59 8.99 -37.82
CA LYS A 567 -22.71 10.10 -38.78
C LYS A 567 -22.54 11.50 -38.13
N PRO A 568 -23.15 11.79 -36.96
CA PRO A 568 -22.82 12.99 -36.19
C PRO A 568 -21.34 13.15 -35.81
N LEU A 569 -20.66 12.09 -35.35
CA LEU A 569 -19.24 12.17 -34.99
C LEU A 569 -18.35 12.46 -36.22
N TRP A 570 -18.61 11.80 -37.34
CA TRP A 570 -17.86 11.99 -38.60
C TRP A 570 -17.94 13.42 -39.14
N LEU A 571 -19.13 14.02 -39.09
CA LEU A 571 -19.30 15.43 -39.45
C LEU A 571 -18.61 16.35 -38.43
N GLY A 572 -18.68 16.03 -37.14
CA GLY A 572 -18.03 16.79 -36.08
C GLY A 572 -16.51 16.87 -36.21
N ILE A 573 -15.81 15.79 -36.58
CA ILE A 573 -14.35 15.79 -36.80
C ILE A 573 -13.93 16.75 -37.92
N ARG A 574 -14.74 16.89 -38.98
CA ARG A 574 -14.45 17.80 -40.10
C ARG A 574 -14.79 19.26 -39.79
N LEU A 575 -15.74 19.51 -38.86
CA LEU A 575 -16.27 20.85 -38.55
C LEU A 575 -15.67 21.49 -37.28
N HIS A 576 -15.20 20.71 -36.31
CA HIS A 576 -14.71 21.21 -35.02
C HIS A 576 -13.18 21.28 -34.95
N ARG A 577 -12.65 22.09 -34.02
CA ARG A 577 -11.21 22.26 -33.73
C ARG A 577 -10.95 22.36 -32.22
N GLY A 578 -9.69 22.24 -31.81
CA GLY A 578 -9.28 22.30 -30.40
C GLY A 578 -9.92 21.21 -29.55
N LYS A 579 -10.17 21.49 -28.26
CA LYS A 579 -10.69 20.49 -27.29
C LYS A 579 -12.02 19.83 -27.69
N GLY A 580 -12.83 20.48 -28.53
CA GLY A 580 -14.03 19.86 -29.11
C GLY A 580 -13.69 18.75 -30.12
N LEU A 581 -12.73 18.99 -31.00
CA LEU A 581 -12.21 17.99 -31.93
C LEU A 581 -11.53 16.83 -31.18
N ALA A 582 -10.78 17.14 -30.12
CA ALA A 582 -10.12 16.14 -29.28
C ALA A 582 -11.10 15.10 -28.71
N ALA A 583 -12.22 15.55 -28.12
CA ALA A 583 -13.24 14.64 -27.60
C ALA A 583 -13.89 13.76 -28.68
N PHE A 584 -14.13 14.31 -29.89
CA PHE A 584 -14.69 13.56 -31.02
C PHE A 584 -13.69 12.55 -31.59
N LEU A 585 -12.39 12.88 -31.65
CA LEU A 585 -11.33 11.94 -32.00
C LEU A 585 -11.21 10.83 -30.96
N LYS A 586 -11.29 11.12 -29.64
CA LYS A 586 -11.34 10.07 -28.61
C LYS A 586 -12.54 9.14 -28.86
N ALA A 587 -13.74 9.68 -29.08
CA ALA A 587 -14.92 8.87 -29.34
C ALA A 587 -14.74 7.91 -30.53
N ILE A 588 -14.27 8.41 -31.68
CA ILE A 588 -14.07 7.57 -32.86
C ILE A 588 -12.91 6.57 -32.69
N GLY A 589 -11.82 6.93 -32.02
CA GLY A 589 -10.73 5.99 -31.73
C GLY A 589 -11.15 4.80 -30.87
N PHE A 590 -12.05 5.01 -29.92
CA PHE A 590 -12.63 3.90 -29.15
C PHE A 590 -13.69 3.11 -29.91
N ILE A 591 -14.38 3.70 -30.90
CA ILE A 591 -15.40 3.01 -31.70
C ILE A 591 -14.78 2.16 -32.84
N ILE A 592 -13.65 2.58 -33.43
CA ILE A 592 -13.00 1.87 -34.56
C ILE A 592 -12.72 0.38 -34.24
N PRO A 593 -12.17 -0.01 -33.06
CA PRO A 593 -11.94 -1.42 -32.73
C PRO A 593 -13.19 -2.29 -32.57
N LEU A 594 -14.40 -1.72 -32.52
CA LEU A 594 -15.66 -2.50 -32.52
C LEU A 594 -16.24 -2.69 -33.93
N MET A 595 -15.66 -2.07 -34.96
CA MET A 595 -16.16 -2.16 -36.34
C MET A 595 -15.61 -3.39 -37.06
N ASP A 596 -16.39 -3.93 -38.01
CA ASP A 596 -15.90 -4.96 -38.93
C ASP A 596 -14.65 -4.46 -39.70
N PRO A 597 -13.68 -5.35 -40.03
CA PRO A 597 -12.40 -4.95 -40.62
C PRO A 597 -12.50 -4.08 -41.88
N GLU A 598 -13.54 -4.26 -42.71
CA GLU A 598 -13.77 -3.45 -43.92
C GLU A 598 -14.09 -1.99 -43.57
N TYR A 599 -15.08 -1.77 -42.69
CA TYR A 599 -15.44 -0.43 -42.21
C TYR A 599 -14.30 0.20 -41.41
N ALA A 600 -13.64 -0.57 -40.55
CA ALA A 600 -12.48 -0.10 -39.81
C ALA A 600 -11.34 0.38 -40.73
N SER A 601 -11.07 -0.33 -41.84
CA SER A 601 -10.05 0.06 -42.82
C SER A 601 -10.40 1.37 -43.54
N TYR A 602 -11.67 1.56 -43.92
CA TYR A 602 -12.16 2.79 -44.53
C TYR A 602 -12.07 3.98 -43.57
N TYR A 603 -12.65 3.83 -42.37
CA TYR A 603 -12.73 4.90 -41.38
C TYR A 603 -11.36 5.26 -40.79
N THR A 604 -10.45 4.29 -40.60
CA THR A 604 -9.08 4.59 -40.16
C THR A 604 -8.36 5.50 -41.16
N LYS A 605 -8.45 5.24 -42.47
CA LYS A 605 -7.79 6.05 -43.51
C LYS A 605 -8.27 7.50 -43.50
N GLU A 606 -9.57 7.71 -43.35
CA GLU A 606 -10.17 9.03 -43.17
C GLU A 606 -9.68 9.74 -41.90
N VAL A 607 -9.59 9.03 -40.76
CA VAL A 607 -9.10 9.60 -39.50
C VAL A 607 -7.61 9.95 -39.55
N THR A 608 -6.77 9.11 -40.17
CA THR A 608 -5.31 9.31 -40.24
C THR A 608 -4.94 10.67 -40.83
N VAL A 609 -5.67 11.17 -41.84
CA VAL A 609 -5.44 12.49 -42.43
C VAL A 609 -5.64 13.62 -41.41
N ILE A 610 -6.61 13.48 -40.50
CA ILE A 610 -6.78 14.42 -39.38
C ILE A 610 -5.71 14.18 -38.30
N LEU A 611 -5.35 12.93 -37.98
CA LEU A 611 -4.32 12.64 -36.97
C LEU A 611 -2.96 13.24 -37.33
N ILE A 612 -2.47 13.02 -38.56
CA ILE A 612 -1.17 13.54 -39.04
C ILE A 612 -1.12 15.07 -38.95
N ARG A 613 -2.24 15.76 -39.27
CA ARG A 613 -2.36 17.23 -39.11
C ARG A 613 -2.16 17.66 -37.65
N GLU A 614 -2.63 16.87 -36.70
CA GLU A 614 -2.63 17.18 -35.26
C GLU A 614 -1.41 16.61 -34.51
N PHE A 615 -0.54 15.80 -35.16
CA PHE A 615 0.74 15.35 -34.58
C PHE A 615 1.64 16.53 -34.16
N GLN A 616 1.55 17.65 -34.88
CA GLN A 616 2.35 18.86 -34.65
C GLN A 616 1.73 19.80 -33.59
N THR A 617 0.52 19.51 -33.10
CA THR A 617 -0.20 20.36 -32.13
C THR A 617 0.53 20.44 -30.79
N SER A 618 0.58 21.63 -30.19
CA SER A 618 1.29 21.90 -28.92
C SER A 618 0.51 21.49 -27.66
N ASP A 619 -0.81 21.31 -27.76
CA ASP A 619 -1.69 20.89 -26.67
C ASP A 619 -1.44 19.43 -26.27
N GLU A 620 -1.07 19.19 -25.01
CA GLU A 620 -0.82 17.85 -24.49
C GLU A 620 -2.07 16.97 -24.42
N GLU A 621 -3.25 17.53 -24.15
CA GLU A 621 -4.49 16.76 -24.13
C GLU A 621 -4.77 16.20 -25.52
N MET A 622 -4.53 17.03 -26.54
CA MET A 622 -4.64 16.62 -27.94
C MET A 622 -3.61 15.52 -28.28
N LYS A 623 -2.33 15.68 -27.90
CA LYS A 623 -1.30 14.65 -28.13
C LYS A 623 -1.65 13.31 -27.46
N LYS A 624 -2.11 13.33 -26.20
CA LYS A 624 -2.46 12.13 -25.43
C LYS A 624 -3.63 11.39 -26.08
N ILE A 625 -4.65 12.12 -26.57
CA ILE A 625 -5.74 11.54 -27.35
C ILE A 625 -5.26 11.00 -28.70
N VAL A 626 -4.52 11.79 -29.48
CA VAL A 626 -3.99 11.40 -30.80
C VAL A 626 -3.16 10.12 -30.72
N LEU A 627 -2.27 10.00 -29.72
CA LEU A 627 -1.51 8.77 -29.47
C LEU A 627 -2.41 7.56 -29.15
N LYS A 628 -3.41 7.72 -28.27
CA LYS A 628 -4.36 6.65 -27.94
C LYS A 628 -5.18 6.23 -29.16
N VAL A 629 -5.60 7.16 -30.02
CA VAL A 629 -6.28 6.84 -31.30
C VAL A 629 -5.34 6.10 -32.25
N VAL A 630 -4.07 6.52 -32.38
CA VAL A 630 -3.07 5.77 -33.18
C VAL A 630 -2.88 4.35 -32.63
N LYS A 631 -2.81 4.19 -31.30
CA LYS A 631 -2.74 2.87 -30.63
C LYS A 631 -3.92 1.97 -31.03
N GLN A 632 -5.14 2.52 -31.03
CA GLN A 632 -6.38 1.81 -31.35
C GLN A 632 -6.48 1.45 -32.85
N CYS A 633 -6.17 2.39 -33.74
CA CYS A 633 -6.10 2.14 -35.18
C CYS A 633 -5.07 1.06 -35.51
N ALA A 634 -3.89 1.07 -34.86
CA ALA A 634 -2.86 0.06 -35.09
C ALA A 634 -3.28 -1.35 -34.64
N ALA A 635 -4.01 -1.49 -33.53
CA ALA A 635 -4.49 -2.80 -33.07
C ALA A 635 -5.49 -3.45 -34.06
N THR A 636 -6.34 -2.63 -34.71
CA THR A 636 -7.50 -3.08 -35.48
C THR A 636 -7.12 -3.87 -36.74
N GLU A 637 -7.80 -4.99 -37.01
CA GLU A 637 -7.40 -5.95 -38.05
C GLU A 637 -7.49 -5.42 -39.49
N GLY A 638 -8.37 -4.46 -39.76
CA GLY A 638 -8.54 -3.85 -41.08
C GLY A 638 -7.37 -2.99 -41.58
N VAL A 639 -6.33 -2.79 -40.76
CA VAL A 639 -5.20 -1.91 -41.06
C VAL A 639 -3.98 -2.72 -41.51
N THR A 640 -3.57 -2.54 -42.78
CA THR A 640 -2.46 -3.31 -43.36
C THR A 640 -1.10 -2.84 -42.83
N PRO A 641 -0.14 -3.75 -42.58
CA PRO A 641 1.23 -3.41 -42.18
C PRO A 641 1.91 -2.38 -43.10
N GLN A 642 1.70 -2.49 -44.41
CA GLN A 642 2.30 -1.60 -45.41
C GLN A 642 1.84 -0.14 -45.25
N TYR A 643 0.54 0.06 -44.96
CA TYR A 643 -0.04 1.38 -44.72
C TYR A 643 0.57 2.03 -43.46
N ILE A 644 0.74 1.26 -42.38
CA ILE A 644 1.40 1.73 -41.15
C ILE A 644 2.85 2.17 -41.46
N LYS A 645 3.61 1.35 -42.17
CA LYS A 645 5.02 1.63 -42.52
C LYS A 645 5.22 2.89 -43.35
N GLN A 646 4.34 3.14 -44.31
CA GLN A 646 4.46 4.25 -45.27
C GLN A 646 3.83 5.55 -44.75
N ASP A 647 2.59 5.49 -44.25
CA ASP A 647 1.78 6.69 -44.00
C ASP A 647 1.74 7.12 -42.52
N ILE A 648 2.05 6.22 -41.57
CA ILE A 648 1.97 6.52 -40.13
C ILE A 648 3.36 6.64 -39.48
N LEU A 649 4.23 5.63 -39.63
CA LEU A 649 5.51 5.59 -38.91
C LEU A 649 6.43 6.81 -39.17
N PRO A 650 6.61 7.33 -40.40
CA PRO A 650 7.55 8.43 -40.64
C PRO A 650 7.22 9.71 -39.85
N ASP A 651 5.97 10.16 -39.89
CA ASP A 651 5.56 11.35 -39.13
C ASP A 651 5.34 11.07 -37.64
N PHE A 652 4.98 9.84 -37.26
CA PHE A 652 4.91 9.43 -35.84
C PHE A 652 6.27 9.55 -35.13
N PHE A 653 7.32 8.94 -35.69
CA PHE A 653 8.67 9.04 -35.11
C PHE A 653 9.15 10.50 -35.10
N LYS A 654 8.97 11.22 -36.20
CA LYS A 654 9.36 12.64 -36.32
C LYS A 654 8.66 13.59 -35.33
N ALA A 655 7.43 13.29 -34.90
CA ALA A 655 6.64 14.15 -34.01
C ALA A 655 6.70 13.76 -32.52
N PHE A 656 6.82 12.46 -32.21
CA PHE A 656 6.72 11.94 -30.84
C PHE A 656 8.03 11.38 -30.27
N TRP A 657 8.99 10.98 -31.10
CA TRP A 657 10.31 10.54 -30.63
C TRP A 657 11.26 11.73 -30.55
N VAL A 658 11.15 12.47 -29.45
CA VAL A 658 11.91 13.70 -29.15
C VAL A 658 12.27 13.71 -27.67
N ARG A 659 13.50 14.10 -27.31
CA ARG A 659 14.02 14.14 -25.91
C ARG A 659 13.02 14.71 -24.87
N ARG A 660 12.19 15.70 -25.24
CA ARG A 660 11.14 16.30 -24.37
C ARG A 660 10.08 15.29 -23.91
N MET A 661 9.67 14.35 -24.77
CA MET A 661 8.60 13.39 -24.47
C MET A 661 9.02 12.35 -23.41
N ALA A 662 10.33 12.12 -23.25
CA ALA A 662 10.87 11.25 -22.21
C ALA A 662 10.95 11.90 -20.81
N LEU A 663 10.70 13.21 -20.69
CA LEU A 663 10.74 13.93 -19.40
C LEU A 663 9.43 13.86 -18.61
N ASP A 664 8.27 13.80 -19.29
CA ASP A 664 6.98 13.54 -18.64
C ASP A 664 6.68 12.03 -18.66
N ARG A 665 6.60 11.41 -17.48
CA ARG A 665 6.27 9.99 -17.29
C ARG A 665 4.94 9.59 -17.95
N ARG A 666 3.95 10.50 -18.07
CA ARG A 666 2.66 10.22 -18.72
C ARG A 666 2.81 10.15 -20.25
N ASN A 667 3.43 11.16 -20.86
CA ASN A 667 3.78 11.16 -22.28
C ASN A 667 4.71 9.99 -22.64
N TYR A 668 5.74 9.72 -21.83
CA TYR A 668 6.64 8.56 -21.94
C TYR A 668 5.85 7.25 -22.06
N LYS A 669 5.00 6.93 -21.06
CA LYS A 669 4.26 5.65 -21.04
C LYS A 669 3.36 5.50 -22.27
N GLN A 670 2.66 6.58 -22.66
CA GLN A 670 1.79 6.58 -23.83
C GLN A 670 2.58 6.40 -25.15
N VAL A 671 3.76 7.01 -25.31
CA VAL A 671 4.58 6.83 -26.52
C VAL A 671 5.18 5.41 -26.59
N VAL A 672 5.68 4.88 -25.47
CA VAL A 672 6.21 3.51 -25.39
C VAL A 672 5.11 2.50 -25.77
N GLU A 673 3.94 2.55 -25.12
CA GLU A 673 2.81 1.67 -25.44
C GLU A 673 2.36 1.78 -26.90
N THR A 674 2.21 2.99 -27.42
CA THR A 674 1.76 3.21 -28.81
C THR A 674 2.77 2.66 -29.81
N THR A 675 4.06 2.74 -29.51
CA THR A 675 5.13 2.19 -30.35
C THR A 675 5.16 0.65 -30.29
N VAL A 676 4.78 0.03 -29.17
CA VAL A 676 4.68 -1.43 -29.04
C VAL A 676 3.54 -1.99 -29.89
N GLU A 677 2.33 -1.40 -29.87
CA GLU A 677 1.24 -1.89 -30.75
C GLU A 677 1.56 -1.68 -32.24
N LEU A 678 2.21 -0.56 -32.58
CA LEU A 678 2.70 -0.32 -33.94
C LEU A 678 3.71 -1.39 -34.37
N ALA A 679 4.56 -1.89 -33.46
CA ALA A 679 5.48 -2.99 -33.73
C ALA A 679 4.78 -4.31 -34.04
N GLN A 680 3.66 -4.63 -33.35
CA GLN A 680 2.91 -5.87 -33.60
C GLN A 680 2.45 -6.02 -35.05
N LYS A 681 2.09 -4.91 -35.72
CA LYS A 681 1.75 -4.92 -37.15
C LYS A 681 2.95 -4.63 -38.06
N ALA A 682 3.91 -3.80 -37.66
CA ALA A 682 5.01 -3.36 -38.53
C ALA A 682 6.24 -4.30 -38.53
N GLY A 683 6.36 -5.20 -37.55
CA GLY A 683 7.55 -6.03 -37.34
C GLY A 683 8.61 -5.36 -36.47
N VAL A 684 9.51 -6.17 -35.91
CA VAL A 684 10.54 -5.76 -34.95
C VAL A 684 11.61 -4.93 -35.64
N SER A 685 12.08 -5.38 -36.81
CA SER A 685 13.18 -4.78 -37.56
C SER A 685 12.90 -3.33 -37.95
N GLU A 686 11.65 -3.02 -38.30
CA GLU A 686 11.21 -1.67 -38.68
C GLU A 686 11.27 -0.69 -37.51
N ILE A 687 10.80 -1.10 -36.33
CA ILE A 687 10.72 -0.25 -35.15
C ILE A 687 12.09 -0.15 -34.48
N VAL A 688 12.73 -1.29 -34.20
CA VAL A 688 14.06 -1.37 -33.58
C VAL A 688 15.12 -0.73 -34.48
N GLY A 689 15.05 -0.92 -35.79
CA GLY A 689 15.96 -0.32 -36.77
C GLY A 689 15.96 1.22 -36.78
N ARG A 690 14.81 1.84 -36.46
CA ARG A 690 14.65 3.30 -36.32
C ARG A 690 15.19 3.84 -34.99
N ILE A 691 15.00 3.13 -33.87
CA ILE A 691 15.33 3.63 -32.52
C ILE A 691 16.68 3.15 -31.94
N VAL A 692 17.34 2.14 -32.51
CA VAL A 692 18.60 1.59 -31.94
C VAL A 692 19.74 2.60 -31.85
N ASN A 693 19.79 3.62 -32.72
CA ASN A 693 20.79 4.69 -32.59
C ASN A 693 20.59 5.53 -31.33
N ASP A 694 19.34 5.69 -30.89
CA ASP A 694 18.95 6.56 -29.77
C ASP A 694 19.31 5.92 -28.41
N LEU A 695 19.67 4.62 -28.38
CA LEU A 695 20.38 4.00 -27.24
C LEU A 695 21.74 4.66 -26.96
N LYS A 696 22.31 5.37 -27.94
CA LYS A 696 23.55 6.13 -27.81
C LYS A 696 23.35 7.65 -27.68
N ASP A 697 22.13 8.10 -27.39
CA ASP A 697 21.86 9.50 -27.05
C ASP A 697 22.49 9.89 -25.70
N GLU A 698 22.82 11.17 -25.53
CA GLU A 698 23.40 11.73 -24.31
C GLU A 698 22.41 11.75 -23.13
N ALA A 699 21.10 11.82 -23.41
CA ALA A 699 20.06 11.95 -22.40
C ALA A 699 19.63 10.56 -21.86
N GLU A 700 20.08 10.22 -20.66
CA GLU A 700 19.73 8.96 -19.97
C GLU A 700 18.20 8.67 -19.91
N PRO A 701 17.29 9.64 -19.66
CA PRO A 701 15.85 9.40 -19.72
C PRO A 701 15.35 9.01 -21.12
N TYR A 702 15.99 9.51 -22.17
CA TYR A 702 15.65 9.17 -23.56
C TYR A 702 16.19 7.78 -23.92
N ARG A 703 17.44 7.45 -23.54
CA ARG A 703 17.98 6.07 -23.63
C ARG A 703 17.08 5.05 -22.92
N LYS A 704 16.54 5.40 -21.75
CA LYS A 704 15.59 4.58 -21.00
C LYS A 704 14.28 4.33 -21.78
N MET A 705 13.71 5.36 -22.40
CA MET A 705 12.49 5.26 -23.22
C MET A 705 12.69 4.35 -24.44
N VAL A 706 13.84 4.48 -25.10
CA VAL A 706 14.27 3.60 -26.20
C VAL A 706 14.40 2.16 -25.69
N MET A 707 15.10 1.95 -24.58
CA MET A 707 15.35 0.62 -24.01
C MET A 707 14.04 -0.06 -23.60
N GLU A 708 13.13 0.62 -22.89
CA GLU A 708 11.85 0.03 -22.49
C GLU A 708 11.00 -0.37 -23.70
N THR A 709 11.02 0.44 -24.77
CA THR A 709 10.33 0.12 -26.02
C THR A 709 10.94 -1.12 -26.67
N ILE A 710 12.27 -1.19 -26.80
CA ILE A 710 12.98 -2.37 -27.32
C ILE A 710 12.65 -3.61 -26.46
N THR A 711 12.67 -3.50 -25.13
CA THR A 711 12.33 -4.59 -24.21
C THR A 711 10.93 -5.13 -24.49
N LYS A 712 9.92 -4.25 -24.56
CA LYS A 712 8.52 -4.65 -24.77
C LYS A 712 8.25 -5.18 -26.18
N VAL A 713 8.91 -4.64 -27.20
CA VAL A 713 8.84 -5.14 -28.59
C VAL A 713 9.49 -6.52 -28.74
N VAL A 714 10.69 -6.71 -28.19
CA VAL A 714 11.41 -8.00 -28.28
C VAL A 714 10.79 -9.06 -27.37
N ALA A 715 10.17 -8.69 -26.24
CA ALA A 715 9.43 -9.62 -25.39
C ALA A 715 8.14 -10.15 -26.06
N SER A 716 7.44 -9.34 -26.85
CA SER A 716 6.18 -9.73 -27.49
C SER A 716 6.35 -10.43 -28.85
N LEU A 717 7.40 -10.07 -29.61
CA LEU A 717 7.60 -10.54 -30.99
C LEU A 717 8.89 -11.38 -31.19
N GLY A 718 9.76 -11.44 -30.19
CA GLY A 718 11.06 -12.11 -30.26
C GLY A 718 12.11 -11.33 -31.06
N ALA A 719 13.18 -12.02 -31.46
CA ALA A 719 14.35 -11.45 -32.16
C ALA A 719 14.64 -12.12 -33.52
N SER A 720 13.67 -12.84 -34.09
CA SER A 720 13.82 -13.58 -35.37
C SER A 720 13.93 -12.66 -36.59
N ASP A 721 13.18 -11.55 -36.59
CA ASP A 721 13.14 -10.52 -37.64
C ASP A 721 14.37 -9.58 -37.65
N ILE A 722 15.26 -9.71 -36.65
CA ILE A 722 16.45 -8.86 -36.51
C ILE A 722 17.59 -9.42 -37.38
N ASP A 723 18.07 -8.64 -38.35
CA ASP A 723 19.23 -8.97 -39.19
C ASP A 723 20.57 -8.82 -38.44
N GLU A 724 21.64 -9.39 -38.97
CA GLU A 724 22.99 -9.37 -38.36
C GLU A 724 23.53 -7.95 -38.12
N ARG A 725 23.26 -6.99 -39.02
CA ARG A 725 23.73 -5.61 -38.88
C ARG A 725 22.92 -4.85 -37.83
N LEU A 726 21.62 -5.13 -37.71
CA LEU A 726 20.81 -4.59 -36.62
C LEU A 726 21.17 -5.24 -35.28
N GLU A 727 21.48 -6.54 -35.24
CA GLU A 727 21.97 -7.24 -34.04
C GLU A 727 23.26 -6.61 -33.51
N VAL A 728 24.28 -6.42 -34.35
CA VAL A 728 25.54 -5.76 -33.95
C VAL A 728 25.27 -4.37 -33.35
N ARG A 729 24.44 -3.55 -34.02
CA ARG A 729 24.08 -2.19 -33.54
C ARG A 729 23.28 -2.23 -32.24
N LEU A 730 22.39 -3.20 -32.09
CA LEU A 730 21.54 -3.38 -30.90
C LEU A 730 22.39 -3.78 -29.70
N VAL A 731 23.26 -4.79 -29.83
CA VAL A 731 24.14 -5.24 -28.73
C VAL A 731 25.15 -4.15 -28.34
N ASP A 732 25.75 -3.46 -29.31
CA ASP A 732 26.64 -2.31 -29.08
C ASP A 732 25.92 -1.12 -28.40
N GLY A 733 24.70 -0.79 -28.85
CA GLY A 733 23.84 0.22 -28.22
C GLY A 733 23.46 -0.13 -26.78
N ILE A 734 23.13 -1.40 -26.52
CA ILE A 734 22.77 -1.91 -25.19
C ILE A 734 23.98 -1.93 -24.24
N ILE A 735 25.16 -2.36 -24.72
CA ILE A 735 26.37 -2.36 -23.90
C ILE A 735 26.75 -0.92 -23.52
N TYR A 736 26.66 0.03 -24.47
CA TYR A 736 26.91 1.44 -24.21
C TYR A 736 25.91 2.05 -23.20
N SER A 737 24.60 1.86 -23.43
CA SER A 737 23.55 2.37 -22.54
C SER A 737 23.57 1.71 -21.16
N PHE A 738 24.11 0.49 -21.03
CA PHE A 738 24.36 -0.18 -19.76
C PHE A 738 25.62 0.31 -19.05
N GLN A 739 26.69 0.66 -19.78
CA GLN A 739 27.93 1.17 -19.20
C GLN A 739 27.78 2.58 -18.63
N GLU A 740 27.14 3.50 -19.35
CA GLU A 740 27.02 4.93 -18.99
C GLU A 740 25.83 5.28 -18.07
N GLN A 741 25.29 4.33 -17.31
CA GLN A 741 24.22 4.63 -16.36
C GLN A 741 24.72 5.47 -15.18
N THR A 742 24.14 6.65 -14.98
CA THR A 742 24.26 7.41 -13.71
C THR A 742 23.25 6.93 -12.67
N THR A 743 22.08 6.42 -13.10
CA THR A 743 21.07 5.82 -12.23
C THR A 743 20.81 4.35 -12.54
N GLU A 744 20.74 3.53 -11.50
CA GLU A 744 20.60 2.06 -11.63
C GLU A 744 19.13 1.70 -11.90
N ASP A 745 18.76 1.75 -13.17
CA ASP A 745 17.40 1.47 -13.63
C ASP A 745 17.16 -0.02 -13.91
N GLN A 746 16.12 -0.56 -13.28
CA GLN A 746 15.62 -1.92 -13.51
C GLN A 746 15.27 -2.18 -14.98
N VAL A 747 14.71 -1.18 -15.66
CA VAL A 747 14.35 -1.20 -17.10
C VAL A 747 15.52 -1.60 -18.00
N MET A 748 16.73 -1.11 -17.69
CA MET A 748 17.92 -1.39 -18.49
C MET A 748 18.42 -2.82 -18.29
N LEU A 749 18.33 -3.32 -17.05
CA LEU A 749 18.66 -4.69 -16.67
C LEU A 749 17.65 -5.71 -17.23
N ASP A 750 16.36 -5.34 -17.26
CA ASP A 750 15.28 -6.11 -17.90
C ASP A 750 15.47 -6.16 -19.40
N GLY A 751 15.75 -5.04 -20.05
CA GLY A 751 16.03 -5.01 -21.49
C GLY A 751 17.27 -5.79 -21.90
N PHE A 752 18.38 -5.68 -21.17
CA PHE A 752 19.61 -6.43 -21.47
C PHE A 752 19.35 -7.94 -21.37
N GLY A 753 18.69 -8.40 -20.30
CA GLY A 753 18.31 -9.79 -20.12
C GLY A 753 17.36 -10.29 -21.21
N THR A 754 16.28 -9.55 -21.49
CA THR A 754 15.28 -9.91 -22.51
C THR A 754 15.89 -10.02 -23.91
N VAL A 755 16.70 -9.05 -24.34
CA VAL A 755 17.30 -9.07 -25.68
C VAL A 755 18.32 -10.20 -25.83
N VAL A 756 19.16 -10.45 -24.81
CA VAL A 756 20.13 -11.57 -24.87
C VAL A 756 19.42 -12.93 -24.83
N ASN A 757 18.35 -13.08 -24.04
CA ASN A 757 17.55 -14.30 -24.00
C ASN A 757 16.81 -14.56 -25.32
N ALA A 758 16.31 -13.50 -25.99
CA ALA A 758 15.61 -13.61 -27.27
C ALA A 758 16.54 -13.90 -28.46
N LEU A 759 17.78 -13.39 -28.43
CA LEU A 759 18.82 -13.70 -29.42
C LEU A 759 19.45 -15.09 -29.19
N GLY A 760 19.53 -15.54 -27.93
CA GLY A 760 19.98 -16.88 -27.54
C GLY A 760 21.38 -17.21 -28.06
N ILE A 761 21.48 -18.27 -28.86
CA ILE A 761 22.75 -18.76 -29.43
C ILE A 761 23.47 -17.70 -30.29
N ARG A 762 22.72 -16.77 -30.92
CA ARG A 762 23.28 -15.69 -31.75
C ARG A 762 24.24 -14.79 -30.95
N VAL A 763 24.06 -14.67 -29.64
CA VAL A 763 24.84 -13.77 -28.78
C VAL A 763 26.29 -14.24 -28.56
N LYS A 764 26.62 -15.50 -28.91
CA LYS A 764 27.94 -16.12 -28.66
C LYS A 764 29.16 -15.23 -29.02
N PRO A 765 29.23 -14.49 -30.14
CA PRO A 765 30.36 -13.62 -30.45
C PRO A 765 30.57 -12.48 -29.45
N TYR A 766 29.48 -11.98 -28.85
CA TYR A 766 29.49 -10.83 -27.94
C TYR A 766 29.65 -11.22 -26.46
N LEU A 767 29.42 -12.49 -26.10
CA LEU A 767 29.47 -12.96 -24.71
C LEU A 767 30.76 -12.58 -23.99
N THR A 768 31.92 -12.66 -24.65
CA THR A 768 33.21 -12.26 -24.06
C THR A 768 33.25 -10.78 -23.65
N GLN A 769 32.66 -9.89 -24.46
CA GLN A 769 32.56 -8.45 -24.17
C GLN A 769 31.54 -8.17 -23.07
N ILE A 770 30.40 -8.88 -23.08
CA ILE A 770 29.35 -8.80 -22.06
C ILE A 770 29.90 -9.24 -20.70
N VAL A 771 30.54 -10.42 -20.62
CA VAL A 771 31.14 -10.96 -19.39
C VAL A 771 32.30 -10.07 -18.91
N SER A 772 33.10 -9.50 -19.80
CA SER A 772 34.12 -8.51 -19.43
C SER A 772 33.50 -7.25 -18.78
N THR A 773 32.40 -6.75 -19.35
CA THR A 773 31.65 -5.59 -18.81
C THR A 773 31.03 -5.91 -17.44
N ILE A 774 30.50 -7.13 -17.26
CA ILE A 774 29.98 -7.62 -15.97
C ILE A 774 31.09 -7.70 -14.93
N LEU A 775 32.24 -8.32 -15.25
CA LEU A 775 33.39 -8.44 -14.34
C LEU A 775 33.97 -7.06 -13.96
N TRP A 776 33.92 -6.08 -14.86
CA TRP A 776 34.29 -4.70 -14.55
C TRP A 776 33.27 -4.02 -13.62
N ARG A 777 31.96 -4.16 -13.87
CA ARG A 777 30.91 -3.61 -12.99
C ARG A 777 30.83 -4.30 -11.62
N LEU A 778 31.14 -5.59 -11.52
CA LEU A 778 31.30 -6.33 -10.25
C LEU A 778 32.47 -5.81 -9.38
N ASN A 779 33.43 -5.08 -9.96
CA ASN A 779 34.52 -4.44 -9.23
C ASN A 779 34.33 -2.92 -9.05
N ASN A 780 33.15 -2.39 -9.36
CA ASN A 780 32.82 -0.97 -9.13
C ASN A 780 32.68 -0.67 -7.62
N LYS A 781 33.08 0.54 -7.20
CA LYS A 781 32.93 1.02 -5.82
C LYS A 781 31.45 1.06 -5.37
N SER A 782 30.51 1.38 -6.26
CA SER A 782 29.08 1.28 -5.95
C SER A 782 28.67 -0.18 -5.77
N ALA A 783 28.33 -0.59 -4.55
CA ALA A 783 27.73 -1.89 -4.25
C ALA A 783 26.43 -2.14 -5.02
N LYS A 784 25.79 -1.06 -5.45
CA LYS A 784 24.49 -1.03 -6.09
C LYS A 784 24.63 -1.26 -7.62
N VAL A 785 25.76 -0.83 -8.21
CA VAL A 785 26.24 -1.31 -9.54
C VAL A 785 26.68 -2.78 -9.48
N ARG A 786 27.38 -3.20 -8.40
CA ARG A 786 27.75 -4.62 -8.21
C ARG A 786 26.51 -5.51 -8.15
N GLN A 787 25.45 -5.06 -7.47
CA GLN A 787 24.16 -5.77 -7.42
C GLN A 787 23.58 -5.97 -8.83
N GLN A 788 23.49 -4.91 -9.63
CA GLN A 788 22.95 -4.98 -11.00
C GLN A 788 23.76 -5.94 -11.90
N ALA A 789 25.08 -6.00 -11.73
CA ALA A 789 25.95 -6.92 -12.47
C ALA A 789 25.78 -8.40 -12.04
N ALA A 790 25.53 -8.66 -10.75
CA ALA A 790 25.16 -9.98 -10.26
C ALA A 790 23.74 -10.38 -10.74
N ASP A 791 22.77 -9.47 -10.64
CA ASP A 791 21.41 -9.70 -11.16
C ASP A 791 21.41 -9.99 -12.66
N LEU A 792 22.23 -9.30 -13.46
CA LEU A 792 22.43 -9.61 -14.88
C LEU A 792 23.04 -11.01 -15.07
N THR A 793 24.07 -11.36 -14.29
CA THR A 793 24.70 -12.69 -14.33
C THR A 793 23.69 -13.80 -14.07
N SER A 794 22.77 -13.62 -13.10
CA SER A 794 21.72 -14.60 -12.78
C SER A 794 20.80 -14.91 -13.97
N ARG A 795 20.57 -13.91 -14.85
CA ARG A 795 19.72 -14.02 -16.04
C ARG A 795 20.46 -14.64 -17.22
N LEU A 796 21.72 -14.23 -17.43
CA LEU A 796 22.53 -14.69 -18.56
C LEU A 796 23.07 -16.11 -18.40
N ALA A 797 23.11 -16.66 -17.18
CA ALA A 797 23.70 -17.98 -16.88
C ALA A 797 23.21 -19.10 -17.82
N VAL A 798 21.90 -19.12 -18.13
CA VAL A 798 21.29 -20.12 -19.04
C VAL A 798 21.79 -19.96 -20.48
N VAL A 799 21.83 -18.72 -21.00
CA VAL A 799 22.26 -18.44 -22.38
C VAL A 799 23.75 -18.73 -22.58
N ILE A 800 24.60 -18.40 -21.60
CA ILE A 800 26.04 -18.69 -21.65
C ILE A 800 26.29 -20.20 -21.75
N LYS A 801 25.51 -21.03 -21.02
CA LYS A 801 25.56 -22.50 -21.13
C LYS A 801 25.04 -23.02 -22.47
N GLN A 802 23.94 -22.46 -22.99
CA GLN A 802 23.43 -22.80 -24.33
C GLN A 802 24.43 -22.47 -25.44
N CYS A 803 25.26 -21.44 -25.26
CA CYS A 803 26.38 -21.12 -26.15
C CYS A 803 27.61 -22.02 -25.97
N GLY A 804 27.64 -22.88 -24.94
CA GLY A 804 28.75 -23.79 -24.62
C GLY A 804 29.94 -23.15 -23.89
N GLU A 805 29.80 -21.92 -23.37
CA GLU A 805 30.91 -21.15 -22.79
C GLU A 805 31.10 -21.41 -21.28
N ASP A 806 31.24 -22.68 -20.90
CA ASP A 806 31.38 -23.11 -19.51
C ASP A 806 32.59 -22.47 -18.78
N GLN A 807 33.66 -22.13 -19.51
CA GLN A 807 34.82 -21.44 -18.94
C GLN A 807 34.47 -20.03 -18.42
N LEU A 808 33.53 -19.34 -19.09
CA LEU A 808 33.05 -18.02 -18.63
C LEU A 808 32.17 -18.16 -17.39
N LEU A 809 31.34 -19.21 -17.30
CA LEU A 809 30.55 -19.51 -16.11
C LEU A 809 31.43 -19.84 -14.90
N SER A 810 32.45 -20.69 -15.06
CA SER A 810 33.40 -21.01 -13.99
C SER A 810 34.21 -19.79 -13.53
N LYS A 811 34.55 -18.87 -14.45
CA LYS A 811 35.22 -17.60 -14.08
C LYS A 811 34.29 -16.66 -13.32
N LEU A 812 33.02 -16.56 -13.71
CA LEU A 812 32.01 -15.77 -13.00
C LEU A 812 31.71 -16.36 -11.62
N GLY A 813 31.57 -17.68 -11.49
CA GLY A 813 31.35 -18.38 -10.23
C GLY A 813 32.46 -18.11 -9.21
N LEU A 814 33.73 -18.23 -9.62
CA LEU A 814 34.86 -17.96 -8.74
C LEU A 814 34.91 -16.49 -8.25
N VAL A 815 34.64 -15.52 -9.13
CA VAL A 815 34.63 -14.09 -8.73
C VAL A 815 33.43 -13.77 -7.81
N LEU A 816 32.26 -14.36 -8.05
CA LEU A 816 31.10 -14.21 -7.17
C LEU A 816 31.35 -14.85 -5.79
N PHE A 817 32.02 -16.00 -5.75
CA PHE A 817 32.42 -16.68 -4.51
C PHE A 817 33.38 -15.84 -3.66
N GLU A 818 34.40 -15.23 -4.27
CA GLU A 818 35.29 -14.27 -3.60
C GLU A 818 34.52 -13.08 -3.01
N GLN A 819 33.41 -12.67 -3.66
CA GLN A 819 32.55 -11.58 -3.22
C GLN A 819 31.46 -11.99 -2.19
N LEU A 820 31.40 -13.24 -1.71
CA LEU A 820 30.52 -13.65 -0.59
C LEU A 820 30.89 -13.01 0.77
N GLY A 821 31.90 -12.13 0.82
CA GLY A 821 32.20 -11.26 1.95
C GLY A 821 31.54 -9.87 1.90
N GLU A 822 30.68 -9.60 0.91
CA GLU A 822 30.04 -8.30 0.68
C GLU A 822 29.25 -7.77 1.89
N GLU A 823 29.50 -6.52 2.27
CA GLU A 823 28.89 -5.86 3.44
C GLU A 823 27.42 -5.46 3.18
N TYR A 824 27.11 -5.10 1.93
CA TYR A 824 25.78 -4.62 1.52
C TYR A 824 24.84 -5.80 1.26
N PRO A 825 23.76 -6.00 2.06
CA PRO A 825 23.00 -7.23 2.02
C PRO A 825 22.11 -7.37 0.77
N ASP A 826 21.73 -6.26 0.12
CA ASP A 826 21.06 -6.32 -1.19
C ASP A 826 21.98 -6.85 -2.29
N THR A 827 23.23 -6.41 -2.29
CA THR A 827 24.29 -6.86 -3.21
C THR A 827 24.65 -8.32 -2.95
N LEU A 828 24.90 -8.69 -1.69
CA LEU A 828 25.18 -10.06 -1.27
C LEU A 828 24.04 -11.02 -1.67
N GLY A 829 22.78 -10.63 -1.48
CA GLY A 829 21.62 -11.43 -1.90
C GLY A 829 21.57 -11.69 -3.42
N SER A 830 21.97 -10.71 -4.24
CA SER A 830 22.09 -10.88 -5.70
C SER A 830 23.30 -11.73 -6.11
N ILE A 831 24.43 -11.61 -5.41
CA ILE A 831 25.62 -12.46 -5.63
C ILE A 831 25.27 -13.93 -5.40
N ILE A 832 24.62 -14.25 -4.27
CA ILE A 832 24.18 -15.60 -3.92
C ILE A 832 23.12 -16.13 -4.92
N ALA A 833 22.21 -15.26 -5.39
CA ALA A 833 21.23 -15.62 -6.42
C ALA A 833 21.90 -15.92 -7.79
N ALA A 834 22.94 -15.18 -8.16
CA ALA A 834 23.72 -15.41 -9.37
C ALA A 834 24.54 -16.71 -9.28
N GLU A 835 25.22 -16.96 -8.17
CA GLU A 835 25.92 -18.21 -7.92
C GLU A 835 24.96 -19.42 -7.94
N GLY A 836 23.79 -19.28 -7.32
CA GLY A 836 22.73 -20.29 -7.37
C GLY A 836 22.08 -20.49 -8.75
N ALA A 837 22.18 -19.51 -9.66
CA ALA A 837 21.82 -19.68 -11.07
C ALA A 837 22.90 -20.44 -11.84
N ILE A 838 24.18 -20.13 -11.61
CA ILE A 838 25.33 -20.85 -12.19
C ILE A 838 25.33 -22.31 -11.73
N ALA A 839 25.18 -22.59 -10.43
CA ALA A 839 25.12 -23.93 -9.86
C ALA A 839 24.00 -24.80 -10.46
N ASN A 840 22.86 -24.19 -10.77
CA ASN A 840 21.72 -24.86 -11.40
C ASN A 840 21.99 -25.32 -12.84
N VAL A 841 22.94 -24.68 -13.53
CA VAL A 841 23.13 -24.73 -14.98
C VAL A 841 24.45 -25.42 -15.38
N VAL A 842 25.53 -25.20 -14.62
CA VAL A 842 26.81 -25.92 -14.78
C VAL A 842 26.71 -27.34 -14.21
N GLY A 843 25.96 -27.52 -13.11
CA GLY A 843 25.85 -28.78 -12.39
C GLY A 843 26.88 -28.93 -11.27
N MET A 844 26.48 -29.57 -10.18
CA MET A 844 27.19 -29.54 -8.89
C MET A 844 28.58 -30.19 -8.92
N THR A 845 28.87 -31.07 -9.90
CA THR A 845 30.16 -31.76 -10.06
C THR A 845 31.18 -31.00 -10.91
N GLN A 846 30.74 -30.02 -11.72
CA GLN A 846 31.59 -29.20 -12.59
C GLN A 846 31.70 -27.74 -12.11
N MET A 847 31.00 -27.40 -11.01
CA MET A 847 31.03 -26.08 -10.41
C MET A 847 32.42 -25.74 -9.83
N ASN A 848 32.87 -24.52 -10.09
CA ASN A 848 34.03 -23.90 -9.47
C ASN A 848 33.57 -22.54 -8.88
N PRO A 849 33.61 -22.32 -7.55
CA PRO A 849 34.17 -23.19 -6.49
C PRO A 849 33.45 -24.55 -6.35
N PRO A 850 34.11 -25.57 -5.80
CA PRO A 850 33.45 -26.83 -5.49
C PRO A 850 32.48 -26.65 -4.30
N VAL A 851 31.36 -27.38 -4.33
CA VAL A 851 30.29 -27.33 -3.31
C VAL A 851 30.80 -27.53 -1.87
N LYS A 852 31.89 -28.29 -1.69
CA LYS A 852 32.56 -28.55 -0.41
C LYS A 852 33.10 -27.30 0.28
N ASP A 853 33.52 -26.30 -0.49
CA ASP A 853 34.10 -25.06 0.02
C ASP A 853 33.03 -23.96 0.11
N LEU A 854 32.07 -23.98 -0.82
CA LEU A 854 30.92 -23.09 -0.86
C LEU A 854 30.00 -23.24 0.37
N LEU A 855 29.52 -24.46 0.64
CA LEU A 855 28.48 -24.64 1.66
C LEU A 855 28.92 -24.24 3.08
N PRO A 856 30.14 -24.55 3.57
CA PRO A 856 30.64 -24.03 4.85
C PRO A 856 30.80 -22.50 4.90
N ARG A 857 30.97 -21.83 3.75
CA ARG A 857 30.96 -20.36 3.64
C ARG A 857 29.54 -19.80 3.70
N MET A 858 28.54 -20.55 3.22
CA MET A 858 27.12 -20.20 3.27
C MET A 858 26.47 -20.42 4.65
N THR A 859 26.88 -21.42 5.44
CA THR A 859 26.25 -21.68 6.76
C THR A 859 26.24 -20.46 7.70
N PRO A 860 27.32 -19.65 7.84
CA PRO A 860 27.27 -18.40 8.61
C PRO A 860 26.36 -17.33 8.01
N ILE A 861 26.18 -17.30 6.69
CA ILE A 861 25.39 -16.29 5.98
C ILE A 861 23.89 -16.46 6.24
N LEU A 862 23.42 -17.68 6.55
CA LEU A 862 22.04 -17.94 7.01
C LEU A 862 21.63 -17.09 8.23
N ARG A 863 22.59 -16.70 9.09
CA ARG A 863 22.33 -15.85 10.28
C ARG A 863 22.14 -14.37 9.95
N ASN A 864 22.38 -13.95 8.70
CA ASN A 864 22.11 -12.59 8.28
C ASN A 864 20.59 -12.31 8.42
N ARG A 865 20.22 -11.16 9.00
CA ARG A 865 18.81 -10.80 9.24
C ARG A 865 18.08 -10.30 7.99
N HIS A 866 18.80 -10.05 6.89
CA HIS A 866 18.22 -9.44 5.69
C HIS A 866 17.45 -10.46 4.84
N GLU A 867 16.17 -10.17 4.56
CA GLU A 867 15.25 -11.09 3.89
C GLU A 867 15.77 -11.61 2.54
N LYS A 868 16.37 -10.73 1.72
CA LYS A 868 16.93 -11.11 0.40
C LYS A 868 18.10 -12.08 0.52
N VAL A 869 18.94 -11.92 1.55
CA VAL A 869 20.10 -12.79 1.81
C VAL A 869 19.63 -14.15 2.32
N GLN A 870 18.69 -14.17 3.27
CA GLN A 870 18.10 -15.41 3.78
C GLN A 870 17.45 -16.21 2.64
N GLU A 871 16.59 -15.58 1.85
CA GLU A 871 15.88 -16.24 0.75
C GLU A 871 16.84 -16.79 -0.32
N ALA A 872 17.86 -16.03 -0.73
CA ALA A 872 18.86 -16.51 -1.68
C ALA A 872 19.69 -17.68 -1.09
N SER A 873 20.14 -17.57 0.16
CA SER A 873 20.98 -18.57 0.84
C SER A 873 20.25 -19.90 1.03
N ILE A 874 19.00 -19.86 1.50
CA ILE A 874 18.18 -21.06 1.71
C ILE A 874 17.89 -21.74 0.36
N ASN A 875 17.54 -20.97 -0.68
CA ASN A 875 17.32 -21.53 -2.01
C ASN A 875 18.58 -22.17 -2.61
N LEU A 876 19.76 -21.60 -2.40
CA LEU A 876 21.05 -22.21 -2.81
C LEU A 876 21.31 -23.51 -2.04
N ILE A 877 21.20 -23.49 -0.71
CA ILE A 877 21.43 -24.67 0.14
C ILE A 877 20.43 -25.79 -0.17
N GLY A 878 19.15 -25.49 -0.41
CA GLY A 878 18.15 -26.46 -0.82
C GLY A 878 18.46 -27.11 -2.19
N ARG A 879 18.97 -26.33 -3.16
CA ARG A 879 19.44 -26.87 -4.47
C ARG A 879 20.66 -27.78 -4.30
N ILE A 880 21.57 -27.45 -3.38
CA ILE A 880 22.72 -28.30 -3.04
C ILE A 880 22.26 -29.60 -2.35
N ALA A 881 21.27 -29.53 -1.46
CA ALA A 881 20.72 -30.71 -0.78
C ALA A 881 20.07 -31.70 -1.77
N ASP A 882 19.28 -31.23 -2.74
CA ASP A 882 18.64 -32.11 -3.73
C ASP A 882 19.61 -32.68 -4.78
N ARG A 883 20.64 -31.91 -5.19
CA ARG A 883 21.52 -32.26 -6.32
C ARG A 883 22.96 -32.64 -5.97
N GLY A 884 23.38 -32.53 -4.71
CA GLY A 884 24.79 -32.61 -4.32
C GLY A 884 25.07 -33.01 -2.87
N ALA A 885 24.07 -33.54 -2.14
CA ALA A 885 24.22 -33.87 -0.72
C ALA A 885 25.38 -34.83 -0.40
N GLU A 886 25.67 -35.80 -1.28
CA GLU A 886 26.78 -36.76 -1.13
C GLU A 886 28.16 -36.10 -0.99
N MET A 887 28.32 -34.88 -1.48
CA MET A 887 29.59 -34.15 -1.39
C MET A 887 29.82 -33.50 -0.02
N VAL A 888 28.79 -33.42 0.84
CA VAL A 888 28.79 -32.67 2.10
C VAL A 888 28.58 -33.63 3.27
N PRO A 889 29.41 -33.57 4.35
CA PRO A 889 29.26 -34.48 5.48
C PRO A 889 27.97 -34.22 6.26
N ALA A 890 27.27 -35.30 6.65
CA ALA A 890 26.03 -35.30 7.44
C ALA A 890 26.01 -34.33 8.65
N ARG A 891 27.16 -34.11 9.30
CA ARG A 891 27.30 -33.19 10.43
C ARG A 891 27.01 -31.73 10.06
N GLU A 892 27.38 -31.28 8.86
CA GLU A 892 27.11 -29.91 8.41
C GLU A 892 25.65 -29.78 7.95
N TRP A 893 25.05 -30.85 7.39
CA TRP A 893 23.60 -30.91 7.15
C TRP A 893 22.79 -30.76 8.44
N MET A 894 23.16 -31.46 9.52
CA MET A 894 22.51 -31.28 10.82
C MET A 894 22.72 -29.88 11.41
N ARG A 895 23.89 -29.27 11.23
CA ARG A 895 24.12 -27.86 11.61
C ARG A 895 23.18 -26.92 10.85
N ILE A 896 23.04 -27.11 9.54
CA ILE A 896 22.11 -26.34 8.70
C ILE A 896 20.65 -26.55 9.16
N CYS A 897 20.23 -27.76 9.55
CA CYS A 897 18.91 -27.99 10.12
C CYS A 897 18.63 -27.14 11.38
N PHE A 898 19.62 -26.92 12.25
CA PHE A 898 19.45 -26.04 13.42
C PHE A 898 19.36 -24.55 13.02
N GLU A 899 20.18 -24.07 12.08
CA GLU A 899 20.09 -22.68 11.60
C GLU A 899 18.77 -22.42 10.83
N LEU A 900 18.29 -23.39 10.05
CA LEU A 900 17.01 -23.34 9.33
C LEU A 900 15.80 -23.32 10.28
N LEU A 901 15.91 -23.91 11.48
CA LEU A 901 14.82 -23.93 12.47
C LEU A 901 14.47 -22.54 12.97
N ASP A 902 15.46 -21.69 13.25
CA ASP A 902 15.21 -20.29 13.61
C ASP A 902 14.67 -19.47 12.42
N LEU A 903 15.08 -19.80 11.19
CA LEU A 903 14.56 -19.18 9.96
C LEU A 903 13.08 -19.51 9.68
N LEU A 904 12.51 -20.55 10.30
CA LEU A 904 11.06 -20.77 10.31
C LEU A 904 10.28 -19.62 10.99
N LYS A 905 10.94 -18.77 11.78
CA LYS A 905 10.35 -17.59 12.43
C LYS A 905 10.34 -16.33 11.56
N ALA A 906 11.01 -16.34 10.41
CA ALA A 906 11.05 -15.18 9.51
C ALA A 906 9.65 -14.69 9.10
N HIS A 907 9.43 -13.38 9.02
CA HIS A 907 8.11 -12.80 8.73
C HIS A 907 7.64 -13.04 7.28
N LYS A 908 8.56 -13.03 6.31
CA LYS A 908 8.27 -13.32 4.89
C LYS A 908 7.84 -14.77 4.67
N LYS A 909 6.67 -14.98 4.05
CA LYS A 909 6.15 -16.32 3.69
C LYS A 909 7.12 -17.11 2.78
N ALA A 910 7.83 -16.43 1.89
CA ALA A 910 8.76 -17.05 0.95
C ALA A 910 9.97 -17.71 1.65
N ILE A 911 10.59 -17.02 2.61
CA ILE A 911 11.70 -17.55 3.44
C ILE A 911 11.26 -18.80 4.18
N ARG A 912 10.09 -18.76 4.84
CA ARG A 912 9.54 -19.93 5.53
C ARG A 912 9.28 -21.10 4.57
N ARG A 913 8.70 -20.86 3.39
CA ARG A 913 8.50 -21.90 2.37
C ARG A 913 9.83 -22.51 1.90
N ALA A 914 10.82 -21.69 1.61
CA ALA A 914 12.15 -22.15 1.20
C ALA A 914 12.83 -22.99 2.29
N ALA A 915 12.69 -22.61 3.56
CA ALA A 915 13.26 -23.35 4.69
C ALA A 915 12.59 -24.72 4.87
N VAL A 916 11.24 -24.77 4.86
CA VAL A 916 10.46 -26.02 4.96
C VAL A 916 10.77 -26.96 3.77
N ASN A 917 10.83 -26.45 2.54
CA ASN A 917 11.26 -27.24 1.38
C ASN A 917 12.70 -27.79 1.56
N SER A 918 13.61 -26.99 2.11
CA SER A 918 15.00 -27.40 2.35
C SER A 918 15.10 -28.48 3.42
N PHE A 919 14.26 -28.47 4.46
CA PHE A 919 14.15 -29.58 5.41
C PHE A 919 13.78 -30.90 4.71
N GLY A 920 12.84 -30.87 3.75
CA GLY A 920 12.48 -32.05 2.93
C GLY A 920 13.64 -32.60 2.12
N TYR A 921 14.38 -31.72 1.41
CA TYR A 921 15.57 -32.14 0.64
C TYR A 921 16.70 -32.68 1.53
N ILE A 922 16.93 -32.07 2.70
CA ILE A 922 17.95 -32.55 3.65
C ILE A 922 17.52 -33.91 4.22
N ALA A 923 16.27 -34.07 4.68
CA ALA A 923 15.77 -35.34 5.22
C ALA A 923 15.81 -36.49 4.20
N LYS A 924 15.52 -36.21 2.91
CA LYS A 924 15.68 -37.15 1.78
C LYS A 924 17.12 -37.66 1.64
N SER A 925 18.12 -36.84 1.98
CA SER A 925 19.55 -37.18 1.84
C SER A 925 20.17 -37.82 3.10
N LEU A 926 19.77 -37.37 4.29
CA LEU A 926 20.31 -37.82 5.58
C LEU A 926 19.53 -38.98 6.21
N GLY A 927 18.24 -39.09 5.89
CA GLY A 927 17.26 -39.89 6.63
C GLY A 927 16.39 -39.01 7.53
N PRO A 928 15.10 -39.36 7.74
CA PRO A 928 14.15 -38.50 8.43
C PRO A 928 14.34 -38.44 9.95
N GLN A 929 14.90 -39.47 10.59
CA GLN A 929 14.88 -39.63 12.05
C GLN A 929 15.56 -38.47 12.80
N ASP A 930 16.79 -38.12 12.42
CA ASP A 930 17.55 -37.05 13.08
C ASP A 930 16.88 -35.68 12.89
N VAL A 931 16.30 -35.43 11.70
CA VAL A 931 15.58 -34.20 11.37
C VAL A 931 14.26 -34.10 12.15
N LEU A 932 13.50 -35.20 12.24
CA LEU A 932 12.27 -35.28 13.02
C LEU A 932 12.51 -35.03 14.50
N GLN A 933 13.59 -35.57 15.09
CA GLN A 933 13.88 -35.35 16.50
C GLN A 933 14.09 -33.85 16.82
N VAL A 934 14.77 -33.12 15.93
CA VAL A 934 14.97 -31.66 16.04
C VAL A 934 13.64 -30.91 15.93
N LEU A 935 12.80 -31.25 14.94
CA LEU A 935 11.51 -30.60 14.72
C LEU A 935 10.48 -30.89 15.83
N LEU A 936 10.41 -32.13 16.34
CA LEU A 936 9.54 -32.53 17.44
C LEU A 936 9.93 -31.83 18.75
N THR A 937 11.23 -31.71 19.04
CA THR A 937 11.73 -30.97 20.21
C THR A 937 11.26 -29.51 20.19
N ASN A 938 11.16 -28.89 19.01
CA ASN A 938 10.68 -27.51 18.85
C ASN A 938 9.17 -27.33 19.13
N LEU A 939 8.37 -28.42 19.19
CA LEU A 939 6.95 -28.35 19.53
C LEU A 939 6.69 -27.92 21.00
N ARG A 940 7.72 -27.95 21.85
CA ARG A 940 7.70 -27.49 23.24
C ARG A 940 7.94 -25.97 23.38
N VAL A 941 8.27 -25.26 22.30
CA VAL A 941 8.47 -23.81 22.33
C VAL A 941 7.13 -23.09 22.43
N GLN A 942 6.97 -22.20 23.42
CA GLN A 942 5.70 -21.50 23.66
C GLN A 942 5.18 -20.71 22.44
N GLU A 943 6.10 -20.15 21.65
CA GLU A 943 5.83 -19.33 20.47
C GLU A 943 5.00 -20.07 19.41
N ARG A 944 3.78 -19.58 19.13
CA ARG A 944 2.84 -20.23 18.18
C ARG A 944 3.40 -20.34 16.76
N GLN A 945 4.17 -19.36 16.28
CA GLN A 945 4.69 -19.35 14.91
C GLN A 945 5.77 -20.44 14.73
N SER A 946 6.79 -20.48 15.58
CA SER A 946 7.80 -21.55 15.63
C SER A 946 7.16 -22.96 15.55
N ARG A 947 6.18 -23.23 16.43
CA ARG A 947 5.44 -24.52 16.46
C ARG A 947 4.72 -24.81 15.15
N VAL A 948 3.91 -23.88 14.63
CA VAL A 948 3.14 -24.10 13.39
C VAL A 948 4.08 -24.38 12.21
N CYS A 949 5.20 -23.66 12.10
CA CYS A 949 6.13 -23.87 11.00
C CYS A 949 6.89 -25.21 11.14
N SER A 950 7.17 -25.67 12.37
CA SER A 950 7.69 -27.02 12.61
C SER A 950 6.67 -28.11 12.28
N THR A 951 5.37 -27.89 12.53
CA THR A 951 4.33 -28.86 12.12
C THR A 951 4.21 -29.00 10.60
N VAL A 952 4.45 -27.92 9.83
CA VAL A 952 4.51 -27.99 8.36
C VAL A 952 5.83 -28.64 7.88
N ALA A 953 6.96 -28.38 8.55
CA ALA A 953 8.23 -29.05 8.25
C ALA A 953 8.15 -30.58 8.47
N ILE A 954 7.50 -31.02 9.56
CA ILE A 954 7.23 -32.45 9.80
C ILE A 954 6.37 -33.05 8.68
N ALA A 955 5.39 -32.32 8.15
CA ALA A 955 4.56 -32.77 7.05
C ALA A 955 5.34 -32.93 5.73
N ILE A 956 6.20 -31.97 5.36
CA ILE A 956 7.06 -32.11 4.17
C ILE A 956 8.08 -33.25 4.36
N VAL A 957 8.62 -33.47 5.56
CA VAL A 957 9.49 -34.64 5.82
C VAL A 957 8.72 -35.97 5.68
N ALA A 958 7.44 -36.01 6.07
CA ALA A 958 6.57 -37.18 5.86
C ALA A 958 6.21 -37.40 4.38
N GLU A 959 6.05 -36.33 3.60
CA GLU A 959 5.86 -36.37 2.15
C GLU A 959 7.12 -36.91 1.44
N THR A 960 8.31 -36.37 1.76
CA THR A 960 9.56 -36.75 1.06
C THR A 960 10.16 -38.09 1.49
N CYS A 961 9.94 -38.51 2.74
CA CYS A 961 10.56 -39.72 3.31
C CYS A 961 9.56 -40.84 3.63
N GLY A 962 8.27 -40.64 3.37
CA GLY A 962 7.21 -41.63 3.58
C GLY A 962 6.59 -41.54 4.99
N PRO A 963 5.23 -41.51 5.11
CA PRO A 963 4.57 -41.27 6.40
C PRO A 963 4.83 -42.33 7.47
N PHE A 964 5.15 -43.56 7.07
CA PHE A 964 5.50 -44.67 7.97
C PHE A 964 6.66 -44.37 8.92
N THR A 965 7.56 -43.44 8.56
CA THR A 965 8.67 -43.00 9.43
C THR A 965 8.24 -41.94 10.44
N CYS A 966 7.30 -41.08 10.05
CA CYS A 966 6.93 -39.87 10.78
C CYS A 966 5.76 -40.11 11.75
N ILE A 967 4.71 -40.81 11.30
CA ILE A 967 3.49 -41.04 12.09
C ILE A 967 3.79 -41.71 13.44
N PRO A 968 4.61 -42.79 13.53
CA PRO A 968 4.93 -43.40 14.83
C PRO A 968 5.65 -42.45 15.80
N ALA A 969 6.52 -41.57 15.30
CA ALA A 969 7.23 -40.59 16.12
C ALA A 969 6.28 -39.50 16.64
N ILE A 970 5.37 -39.00 15.79
CA ILE A 970 4.35 -38.01 16.16
C ILE A 970 3.35 -38.59 17.19
N LEU A 971 2.90 -39.84 16.97
CA LEU A 971 2.01 -40.55 17.91
C LEU A 971 2.67 -40.85 19.25
N ASN A 972 4.00 -41.07 19.28
CA ASN A 972 4.72 -41.23 20.53
C ASN A 972 4.86 -39.90 21.30
N GLU A 973 5.21 -38.80 20.62
CA GLU A 973 5.32 -37.48 21.26
C GLU A 973 3.94 -36.90 21.67
N TYR A 974 2.84 -37.31 21.02
CA TYR A 974 1.46 -37.01 21.47
C TYR A 974 1.14 -37.58 22.86
N ARG A 975 1.83 -38.63 23.32
CA ARG A 975 1.65 -39.19 24.68
C ARG A 975 2.23 -38.30 25.78
N THR A 976 2.88 -37.19 25.44
CA THR A 976 3.34 -36.21 26.42
C THR A 976 2.17 -35.42 27.02
N ALA A 977 2.23 -35.13 28.31
CA ALA A 977 1.19 -34.40 29.02
C ALA A 977 1.13 -32.90 28.67
N GLU A 978 2.01 -32.38 27.80
CA GLU A 978 2.02 -30.96 27.46
C GLU A 978 0.99 -30.66 26.35
N LEU A 979 -0.05 -29.91 26.72
CA LEU A 979 -1.14 -29.49 25.81
C LEU A 979 -0.62 -28.81 24.52
N ASN A 980 0.49 -28.06 24.61
CA ASN A 980 1.16 -27.43 23.47
C ASN A 980 1.67 -28.43 22.43
N VAL A 981 2.17 -29.57 22.92
CA VAL A 981 2.78 -30.64 22.13
C VAL A 981 1.71 -31.55 21.55
N ARG A 982 0.69 -31.95 22.32
CA ARG A 982 -0.52 -32.62 21.79
C ARG A 982 -1.16 -31.81 20.66
N THR A 983 -1.36 -30.51 20.87
CA THR A 983 -1.85 -29.57 19.84
C THR A 983 -0.90 -29.45 18.63
N GLY A 984 0.41 -29.58 18.85
CA GLY A 984 1.42 -29.60 17.80
C GLY A 984 1.33 -30.86 16.94
N CYS A 985 1.32 -32.03 17.56
CA CYS A 985 1.18 -33.32 16.91
C CYS A 985 -0.12 -33.43 16.10
N LEU A 986 -1.25 -32.94 16.61
CA LEU A 986 -2.51 -32.85 15.86
C LEU A 986 -2.37 -31.99 14.60
N LYS A 987 -1.73 -30.83 14.70
CA LYS A 987 -1.50 -29.96 13.53
C LYS A 987 -0.50 -30.55 12.53
N ALA A 988 0.53 -31.25 13.01
CA ALA A 988 1.43 -32.00 12.14
C ALA A 988 0.65 -33.07 11.36
N LEU A 989 -0.16 -33.89 12.03
CA LEU A 989 -0.98 -34.90 11.36
C LEU A 989 -2.00 -34.29 10.38
N SER A 990 -2.58 -33.13 10.68
CA SER A 990 -3.46 -32.42 9.75
C SER A 990 -2.77 -32.08 8.43
N PHE A 991 -1.54 -31.53 8.48
CA PHE A 991 -0.76 -31.24 7.29
C PHE A 991 -0.18 -32.50 6.61
N VAL A 992 0.19 -33.53 7.40
CA VAL A 992 0.62 -34.83 6.85
C VAL A 992 -0.48 -35.42 5.98
N PHE A 993 -1.71 -35.55 6.48
CA PHE A 993 -2.80 -36.14 5.69
C PHE A 993 -3.27 -35.22 4.55
N GLU A 994 -3.13 -33.90 4.67
CA GLU A 994 -3.34 -32.96 3.56
C GLU A 994 -2.36 -33.18 2.40
N TYR A 995 -1.06 -33.37 2.69
CA TYR A 995 -0.03 -33.52 1.65
C TYR A 995 0.08 -34.95 1.10
N VAL A 996 -0.22 -35.94 1.94
CA VAL A 996 -0.12 -37.38 1.61
C VAL A 996 -1.31 -37.89 0.79
N GLY A 997 -2.49 -37.26 0.93
CA GLY A 997 -3.67 -37.57 0.12
C GLY A 997 -4.02 -39.06 0.11
N PRO A 998 -4.06 -39.75 -1.05
CA PRO A 998 -4.45 -41.16 -1.16
C PRO A 998 -3.72 -42.16 -0.26
N GLN A 999 -2.44 -41.94 0.09
CA GLN A 999 -1.72 -42.92 0.94
C GLN A 999 -2.24 -42.93 2.39
N SER A 1000 -3.08 -41.96 2.77
CA SER A 1000 -3.72 -41.87 4.10
C SER A 1000 -4.50 -43.14 4.46
N ALA A 1001 -5.04 -43.86 3.47
CA ALA A 1001 -5.82 -45.09 3.65
C ALA A 1001 -5.07 -46.14 4.50
N TYR A 1002 -3.76 -46.30 4.30
CA TYR A 1002 -2.92 -47.25 5.03
C TYR A 1002 -2.66 -46.88 6.50
N TYR A 1003 -3.05 -45.67 6.93
CA TYR A 1003 -2.73 -45.13 8.25
C TYR A 1003 -3.96 -44.70 9.07
N VAL A 1004 -5.18 -44.76 8.51
CA VAL A 1004 -6.42 -44.37 9.20
C VAL A 1004 -6.52 -45.08 10.56
N ASP A 1005 -6.49 -46.42 10.55
CA ASP A 1005 -6.72 -47.24 11.75
C ASP A 1005 -5.57 -47.12 12.77
N SER A 1006 -4.38 -46.72 12.33
CA SER A 1006 -3.25 -46.39 13.21
C SER A 1006 -3.45 -45.07 13.97
N VAL A 1007 -4.40 -44.23 13.57
CA VAL A 1007 -4.61 -42.87 14.07
C VAL A 1007 -6.00 -42.65 14.67
N VAL A 1008 -7.00 -43.50 14.34
CA VAL A 1008 -8.36 -43.47 14.92
C VAL A 1008 -8.35 -43.34 16.45
N THR A 1009 -7.57 -44.15 17.17
CA THR A 1009 -7.53 -44.14 18.65
C THR A 1009 -6.98 -42.83 19.25
N MET A 1010 -6.17 -42.08 18.48
CA MET A 1010 -5.66 -40.76 18.88
C MET A 1010 -6.69 -39.65 18.54
N LEU A 1011 -7.44 -39.82 17.45
CA LEU A 1011 -8.58 -38.96 17.12
C LEU A 1011 -9.75 -39.13 18.09
N GLU A 1012 -9.95 -40.32 18.65
CA GLU A 1012 -10.96 -40.59 19.69
C GLU A 1012 -10.67 -39.77 20.97
N ASP A 1013 -9.44 -39.79 21.46
CA ASP A 1013 -8.97 -38.92 22.55
C ASP A 1013 -9.14 -37.43 22.19
N ALA A 1014 -8.69 -37.00 21.01
CA ALA A 1014 -8.72 -35.59 20.61
C ALA A 1014 -10.11 -35.03 20.28
N LEU A 1015 -11.08 -35.86 19.87
CA LEU A 1015 -12.49 -35.47 19.64
C LEU A 1015 -13.33 -35.52 20.92
N THR A 1016 -12.93 -36.32 21.92
CA THR A 1016 -13.61 -36.37 23.23
C THR A 1016 -12.99 -35.45 24.28
N ASP A 1017 -11.78 -34.92 24.06
CA ASP A 1017 -11.13 -33.94 24.92
C ASP A 1017 -12.04 -32.72 25.21
N ARG A 1018 -11.96 -32.21 26.43
CA ARG A 1018 -12.67 -31.02 26.90
C ARG A 1018 -12.24 -29.76 26.15
N ASP A 1019 -11.01 -29.67 25.66
CA ASP A 1019 -10.52 -28.50 24.93
C ASP A 1019 -11.13 -28.35 23.52
N LEU A 1020 -11.65 -27.15 23.26
CA LEU A 1020 -12.20 -26.72 21.98
C LEU A 1020 -11.16 -26.75 20.85
N VAL A 1021 -9.87 -26.49 21.14
CA VAL A 1021 -8.82 -26.50 20.11
C VAL A 1021 -8.46 -27.91 19.67
N HIS A 1022 -8.48 -28.88 20.60
CA HIS A 1022 -8.32 -30.31 20.27
C HIS A 1022 -9.44 -30.79 19.36
N ARG A 1023 -10.72 -30.60 19.76
CA ARG A 1023 -11.87 -30.98 18.92
C ARG A 1023 -11.89 -30.28 17.56
N GLN A 1024 -11.50 -29.00 17.49
CA GLN A 1024 -11.34 -28.29 16.22
C GLN A 1024 -10.28 -28.95 15.32
N THR A 1025 -9.06 -29.15 15.83
CA THR A 1025 -7.96 -29.70 15.03
C THR A 1025 -8.16 -31.16 14.65
N ALA A 1026 -8.77 -31.96 15.53
CA ALA A 1026 -9.17 -33.32 15.21
C ALA A 1026 -10.23 -33.35 14.10
N SER A 1027 -11.24 -32.47 14.14
CA SER A 1027 -12.20 -32.30 13.03
C SER A 1027 -11.48 -31.92 11.72
N THR A 1028 -10.46 -31.06 11.77
CA THR A 1028 -9.65 -30.73 10.59
C THR A 1028 -8.86 -31.94 10.06
N ILE A 1029 -8.21 -32.74 10.93
CA ILE A 1029 -7.57 -34.00 10.50
C ILE A 1029 -8.58 -34.92 9.82
N VAL A 1030 -9.75 -35.10 10.42
CA VAL A 1030 -10.82 -35.96 9.91
C VAL A 1030 -11.35 -35.49 8.56
N LYS A 1031 -11.44 -34.17 8.32
CA LYS A 1031 -11.71 -33.59 6.99
C LYS A 1031 -10.69 -34.03 5.95
N HIS A 1032 -9.39 -33.90 6.24
CA HIS A 1032 -8.33 -34.29 5.29
C HIS A 1032 -8.28 -35.80 5.08
N LEU A 1033 -8.45 -36.61 6.13
CA LEU A 1033 -8.57 -38.06 6.04
C LEU A 1033 -9.76 -38.48 5.16
N ALA A 1034 -10.94 -37.90 5.35
CA ALA A 1034 -12.11 -38.24 4.55
C ALA A 1034 -11.86 -37.91 3.06
N LEU A 1035 -11.42 -36.70 2.74
CA LEU A 1035 -11.13 -36.31 1.35
C LEU A 1035 -10.00 -37.15 0.72
N GLY A 1036 -8.99 -37.54 1.49
CA GLY A 1036 -7.88 -38.36 1.01
C GLY A 1036 -8.20 -39.85 0.85
N VAL A 1037 -9.27 -40.37 1.46
CA VAL A 1037 -9.59 -41.81 1.53
C VAL A 1037 -10.94 -42.16 0.84
N ALA A 1038 -11.59 -41.18 0.20
CA ALA A 1038 -12.78 -41.40 -0.62
C ALA A 1038 -12.57 -42.49 -1.68
N GLY A 1039 -13.45 -43.49 -1.69
CA GLY A 1039 -13.40 -44.64 -2.60
C GLY A 1039 -12.33 -45.70 -2.30
N LEU A 1040 -11.57 -45.58 -1.19
CA LEU A 1040 -10.51 -46.53 -0.82
C LEU A 1040 -10.92 -47.56 0.26
N GLY A 1041 -12.21 -47.64 0.59
CA GLY A 1041 -12.79 -48.73 1.41
C GLY A 1041 -12.70 -48.57 2.94
N CYS A 1042 -12.19 -47.46 3.47
CA CYS A 1042 -12.13 -47.19 4.92
C CYS A 1042 -13.45 -46.59 5.49
N GLU A 1043 -14.61 -47.00 4.96
CA GLU A 1043 -15.92 -46.45 5.32
C GLU A 1043 -16.26 -46.70 6.79
N ASP A 1044 -15.97 -47.88 7.33
CA ASP A 1044 -16.20 -48.24 8.73
C ASP A 1044 -15.49 -47.27 9.70
N SER A 1045 -14.20 -47.01 9.46
CA SER A 1045 -13.38 -46.11 10.28
C SER A 1045 -13.83 -44.65 10.15
N MET A 1046 -14.32 -44.23 8.97
CA MET A 1046 -14.94 -42.91 8.78
C MET A 1046 -16.31 -42.80 9.48
N LEU A 1047 -17.10 -43.87 9.52
CA LEU A 1047 -18.40 -43.92 10.21
C LEU A 1047 -18.21 -43.86 11.74
N HIS A 1048 -17.19 -44.54 12.28
CA HIS A 1048 -16.81 -44.38 13.69
C HIS A 1048 -16.44 -42.91 13.99
N LEU A 1049 -15.62 -42.27 13.15
CA LEU A 1049 -15.26 -40.85 13.30
C LEU A 1049 -16.47 -39.90 13.16
N MET A 1050 -17.46 -40.21 12.29
CA MET A 1050 -18.72 -39.45 12.21
C MET A 1050 -19.44 -39.41 13.56
N ASN A 1051 -19.55 -40.54 14.25
CA ASN A 1051 -20.21 -40.61 15.56
C ASN A 1051 -19.53 -39.75 16.64
N LEU A 1052 -18.22 -39.52 16.53
CA LEU A 1052 -17.44 -38.66 17.44
C LEU A 1052 -17.48 -37.18 17.04
N VAL A 1053 -17.56 -36.87 15.74
CA VAL A 1053 -17.70 -35.49 15.24
C VAL A 1053 -19.12 -34.96 15.46
N TRP A 1054 -20.16 -35.77 15.24
CA TRP A 1054 -21.56 -35.34 15.22
C TRP A 1054 -22.04 -34.55 16.45
N PRO A 1055 -21.72 -34.92 17.71
CA PRO A 1055 -22.13 -34.15 18.89
C PRO A 1055 -21.65 -32.69 18.89
N ASN A 1056 -20.55 -32.39 18.20
CA ASN A 1056 -19.97 -31.05 18.12
C ASN A 1056 -20.72 -30.11 17.18
N CYS A 1057 -21.76 -30.57 16.45
CA CYS A 1057 -22.55 -29.71 15.56
C CYS A 1057 -23.30 -28.57 16.29
N PHE A 1058 -23.45 -28.64 17.62
CA PHE A 1058 -24.05 -27.60 18.45
C PHE A 1058 -23.05 -26.57 18.99
N GLU A 1059 -21.76 -26.66 18.62
CA GLU A 1059 -20.74 -25.71 19.08
C GLU A 1059 -20.99 -24.28 18.60
N THR A 1060 -20.73 -23.31 19.47
CA THR A 1060 -21.01 -21.89 19.22
C THR A 1060 -19.78 -21.09 18.78
N SER A 1061 -18.58 -21.65 18.96
CA SER A 1061 -17.32 -21.01 18.53
C SER A 1061 -17.17 -21.09 17.01
N PRO A 1062 -17.07 -19.96 16.28
CA PRO A 1062 -17.01 -19.95 14.81
C PRO A 1062 -15.91 -20.82 14.21
N HIS A 1063 -14.77 -20.95 14.89
CA HIS A 1063 -13.64 -21.75 14.42
C HIS A 1063 -13.84 -23.26 14.62
N VAL A 1064 -14.56 -23.66 15.68
CA VAL A 1064 -14.87 -25.07 15.95
C VAL A 1064 -16.00 -25.52 15.04
N ILE A 1065 -17.11 -24.76 14.97
CA ILE A 1065 -18.25 -25.12 14.13
C ILE A 1065 -17.90 -25.10 12.64
N GLY A 1066 -16.97 -24.23 12.20
CA GLY A 1066 -16.41 -24.27 10.84
C GLY A 1066 -15.73 -25.61 10.57
N ALA A 1067 -14.72 -25.98 11.37
CA ALA A 1067 -14.00 -27.25 11.22
C ALA A 1067 -14.90 -28.50 11.32
N VAL A 1068 -15.92 -28.48 12.19
CA VAL A 1068 -16.91 -29.56 12.33
C VAL A 1068 -17.81 -29.66 11.10
N MET A 1069 -18.32 -28.54 10.59
CA MET A 1069 -19.15 -28.53 9.37
C MET A 1069 -18.33 -28.96 8.15
N GLU A 1070 -17.08 -28.51 8.03
CA GLU A 1070 -16.15 -28.95 6.97
C GLU A 1070 -15.84 -30.45 7.06
N ALA A 1071 -15.71 -31.01 8.26
CA ALA A 1071 -15.50 -32.45 8.46
C ALA A 1071 -16.74 -33.28 8.08
N ILE A 1072 -17.93 -32.82 8.47
CA ILE A 1072 -19.21 -33.44 8.10
C ILE A 1072 -19.43 -33.38 6.59
N GLU A 1073 -19.10 -32.26 5.94
CA GLU A 1073 -19.17 -32.13 4.48
C GLU A 1073 -18.13 -33.02 3.77
N ALA A 1074 -16.91 -33.14 4.29
CA ALA A 1074 -15.92 -34.09 3.75
C ALA A 1074 -16.40 -35.54 3.85
N MET A 1075 -17.04 -35.93 4.96
CA MET A 1075 -17.61 -37.26 5.14
C MET A 1075 -18.76 -37.59 4.16
N ARG A 1076 -19.42 -36.59 3.56
CA ARG A 1076 -20.39 -36.81 2.47
C ARG A 1076 -19.74 -37.56 1.29
N VAL A 1077 -18.44 -37.37 1.09
CA VAL A 1077 -17.67 -37.94 -0.04
C VAL A 1077 -17.17 -39.36 0.25
N THR A 1078 -16.96 -39.73 1.53
CA THR A 1078 -16.60 -41.10 1.93
C THR A 1078 -17.80 -41.98 2.22
N LEU A 1079 -18.73 -41.52 3.05
CA LEU A 1079 -19.89 -42.30 3.52
C LEU A 1079 -21.12 -42.17 2.60
N GLY A 1080 -21.02 -41.32 1.57
CA GLY A 1080 -22.13 -40.99 0.69
C GLY A 1080 -23.19 -40.08 1.33
N PRO A 1081 -24.08 -39.49 0.51
CA PRO A 1081 -25.09 -38.55 0.99
C PRO A 1081 -26.21 -39.22 1.81
N GLY A 1082 -26.50 -40.51 1.57
CA GLY A 1082 -27.58 -41.23 2.26
C GLY A 1082 -27.31 -41.50 3.75
N VAL A 1083 -26.06 -41.84 4.09
CA VAL A 1083 -25.65 -42.00 5.49
C VAL A 1083 -25.76 -40.66 6.22
N LEU A 1084 -25.20 -39.59 5.64
CA LEU A 1084 -25.29 -38.26 6.24
C LEU A 1084 -26.74 -37.76 6.35
N LEU A 1085 -27.60 -37.99 5.35
CA LEU A 1085 -29.02 -37.67 5.43
C LEU A 1085 -29.71 -38.37 6.62
N SER A 1086 -29.36 -39.63 6.89
CA SER A 1086 -29.95 -40.41 8.00
C SER A 1086 -29.67 -39.81 9.39
N TYR A 1087 -28.52 -39.13 9.57
CA TYR A 1087 -28.24 -38.36 10.78
C TYR A 1087 -29.01 -37.01 10.77
N VAL A 1088 -29.13 -36.35 9.61
CA VAL A 1088 -29.80 -35.05 9.45
C VAL A 1088 -31.33 -35.12 9.64
N LEU A 1089 -32.00 -36.17 9.18
CA LEU A 1089 -33.47 -36.28 9.21
C LEU A 1089 -34.07 -36.06 10.61
N GLN A 1090 -33.36 -36.52 11.65
CA GLN A 1090 -33.78 -36.44 13.05
C GLN A 1090 -33.98 -34.99 13.55
N GLY A 1091 -33.19 -34.05 13.05
CA GLY A 1091 -33.19 -32.66 13.54
C GLY A 1091 -33.89 -31.63 12.66
N LEU A 1092 -34.23 -31.97 11.40
CA LEU A 1092 -34.88 -31.05 10.44
C LEU A 1092 -36.19 -30.46 10.99
N PHE A 1093 -37.07 -31.31 11.52
CA PHE A 1093 -38.39 -30.91 12.02
C PHE A 1093 -38.48 -30.92 13.57
N HIS A 1094 -37.35 -31.12 14.26
CA HIS A 1094 -37.29 -31.19 15.72
C HIS A 1094 -37.92 -29.95 16.41
N PRO A 1095 -38.71 -30.07 17.50
CA PRO A 1095 -39.46 -28.95 18.07
C PRO A 1095 -38.62 -27.73 18.48
N ALA A 1096 -37.40 -27.95 18.97
CA ALA A 1096 -36.53 -26.87 19.40
C ALA A 1096 -35.87 -26.14 18.20
N ARG A 1097 -36.20 -24.86 18.00
CA ARG A 1097 -35.71 -24.01 16.90
C ARG A 1097 -34.17 -24.06 16.73
N LYS A 1098 -33.41 -24.03 17.83
CA LYS A 1098 -31.93 -24.09 17.81
C LYS A 1098 -31.38 -25.35 17.13
N VAL A 1099 -32.08 -26.49 17.26
CA VAL A 1099 -31.67 -27.74 16.60
C VAL A 1099 -31.94 -27.64 15.11
N ARG A 1100 -33.13 -27.17 14.72
CA ARG A 1100 -33.48 -26.95 13.30
C ARG A 1100 -32.48 -26.01 12.62
N GLU A 1101 -32.11 -24.89 13.24
CA GLU A 1101 -31.17 -23.92 12.65
C GLU A 1101 -29.76 -24.47 12.38
N VAL A 1102 -29.34 -25.52 13.11
CA VAL A 1102 -28.10 -26.27 12.84
C VAL A 1102 -28.33 -27.31 11.75
N TYR A 1103 -29.37 -28.14 11.88
CA TYR A 1103 -29.60 -29.29 11.00
C TYR A 1103 -30.02 -28.88 9.59
N TRP A 1104 -30.77 -27.79 9.43
CA TRP A 1104 -31.03 -27.18 8.13
C TRP A 1104 -29.76 -26.60 7.49
N ARG A 1105 -28.76 -26.17 8.26
CA ARG A 1105 -27.47 -25.72 7.70
C ARG A 1105 -26.68 -26.90 7.13
N ILE A 1106 -26.64 -28.03 7.84
CA ILE A 1106 -26.03 -29.28 7.37
C ILE A 1106 -26.78 -29.78 6.12
N TYR A 1107 -28.11 -29.81 6.16
CA TYR A 1107 -28.95 -30.17 5.02
C TYR A 1107 -28.70 -29.30 3.79
N ASN A 1108 -28.54 -27.98 3.96
CA ASN A 1108 -28.28 -27.08 2.84
C ASN A 1108 -26.91 -27.36 2.18
N SER A 1109 -25.85 -27.66 2.96
CA SER A 1109 -24.55 -28.10 2.40
C SER A 1109 -24.67 -29.47 1.70
N LEU A 1110 -25.37 -30.42 2.33
CA LEU A 1110 -25.64 -31.74 1.75
C LEU A 1110 -26.41 -31.65 0.43
N TYR A 1111 -27.45 -30.82 0.36
CA TYR A 1111 -28.27 -30.59 -0.83
C TYR A 1111 -27.48 -29.89 -1.94
N LEU A 1112 -26.75 -28.82 -1.62
CA LEU A 1112 -25.91 -28.10 -2.59
C LEU A 1112 -24.83 -28.99 -3.21
N GLY A 1113 -24.27 -29.93 -2.44
CA GLY A 1113 -23.21 -30.82 -2.91
C GLY A 1113 -23.65 -32.19 -3.46
N ALA A 1114 -24.94 -32.55 -3.37
CA ALA A 1114 -25.40 -33.90 -3.73
C ALA A 1114 -26.91 -34.02 -4.10
N ALA A 1115 -27.56 -32.95 -4.58
CA ALA A 1115 -29.01 -32.90 -4.84
C ALA A 1115 -29.61 -34.15 -5.51
N ASP A 1116 -29.12 -34.53 -6.70
CA ASP A 1116 -29.63 -35.69 -7.45
C ASP A 1116 -29.39 -37.02 -6.73
N ALA A 1117 -28.24 -37.13 -6.04
CA ALA A 1117 -27.86 -38.32 -5.29
C ALA A 1117 -28.64 -38.48 -3.97
N LEU A 1118 -29.40 -37.47 -3.52
CA LEU A 1118 -30.32 -37.58 -2.37
C LEU A 1118 -31.67 -38.22 -2.74
N VAL A 1119 -32.06 -38.22 -4.02
CA VAL A 1119 -33.38 -38.70 -4.48
C VAL A 1119 -33.73 -40.12 -3.98
N PRO A 1120 -32.81 -41.10 -3.96
CA PRO A 1120 -33.09 -42.44 -3.43
C PRO A 1120 -33.20 -42.51 -1.90
N PHE A 1121 -32.63 -41.53 -1.17
CA PHE A 1121 -32.46 -41.59 0.28
C PHE A 1121 -33.48 -40.77 1.08
N TYR A 1122 -34.28 -39.91 0.43
CA TYR A 1122 -35.41 -39.28 1.10
C TYR A 1122 -36.35 -40.35 1.67
N PRO A 1123 -36.86 -40.18 2.91
CA PRO A 1123 -37.79 -41.13 3.51
C PRO A 1123 -39.08 -41.22 2.70
N ASP A 1124 -39.80 -42.34 2.80
CA ASP A 1124 -41.19 -42.36 2.38
C ASP A 1124 -42.05 -41.60 3.42
N VAL A 1125 -43.01 -40.85 2.90
CA VAL A 1125 -43.94 -39.98 3.63
C VAL A 1125 -45.35 -40.09 3.05
N GLY A 1126 -45.62 -41.10 2.22
CA GLY A 1126 -46.95 -41.38 1.65
C GLY A 1126 -48.06 -41.46 2.70
N GLU A 1127 -47.77 -42.03 3.88
CA GLU A 1127 -48.71 -42.10 5.02
C GLU A 1127 -49.18 -40.73 5.55
N LEU A 1128 -48.48 -39.63 5.23
CA LEU A 1128 -48.85 -38.26 5.61
C LEU A 1128 -49.67 -37.54 4.52
N SER A 1129 -50.10 -38.24 3.47
CA SER A 1129 -50.87 -37.66 2.35
C SER A 1129 -52.33 -37.38 2.73
N GLU A 1130 -52.57 -36.25 3.40
CA GLU A 1130 -53.92 -35.81 3.79
C GLU A 1130 -54.56 -34.82 2.80
N GLY A 1131 -55.80 -35.11 2.41
CA GLY A 1131 -56.70 -34.18 1.72
C GLY A 1131 -56.30 -33.88 0.26
N GLN A 1132 -55.61 -32.76 0.05
CA GLN A 1132 -55.17 -32.31 -1.29
C GLN A 1132 -53.67 -32.51 -1.53
N ASN A 1133 -52.90 -32.84 -0.48
CA ASN A 1133 -51.46 -33.04 -0.59
C ASN A 1133 -51.17 -34.54 -0.75
N VAL A 1134 -50.56 -34.91 -1.88
CA VAL A 1134 -50.06 -36.26 -2.13
C VAL A 1134 -48.54 -36.21 -2.03
N TYR A 1135 -47.98 -36.94 -1.06
CA TYR A 1135 -46.53 -37.02 -0.84
C TYR A 1135 -45.92 -38.35 -1.31
N ASP A 1136 -46.75 -39.29 -1.80
CA ASP A 1136 -46.32 -40.50 -2.48
C ASP A 1136 -45.44 -40.21 -3.70
N ARG A 1137 -44.36 -41.01 -3.86
CA ARG A 1137 -43.49 -40.98 -5.03
C ARG A 1137 -43.77 -42.16 -5.95
N TYR A 1138 -45.01 -42.23 -6.48
CA TYR A 1138 -45.46 -43.36 -7.32
C TYR A 1138 -44.46 -43.86 -8.37
N PRO A 1139 -43.71 -43.02 -9.12
CA PRO A 1139 -42.72 -43.50 -10.09
C PRO A 1139 -41.59 -44.36 -9.51
N LEU A 1140 -41.28 -44.22 -8.22
CA LEU A 1140 -40.28 -45.05 -7.50
C LEU A 1140 -40.88 -46.36 -6.97
N GLN A 1141 -42.22 -46.46 -6.91
CA GLN A 1141 -42.96 -47.64 -6.48
C GLN A 1141 -43.34 -48.56 -7.68
N VAL A 1142 -43.08 -48.13 -8.93
CA VAL A 1142 -43.33 -48.93 -10.14
C VAL A 1142 -42.27 -50.02 -10.27
N PHE A 1143 -42.69 -51.28 -10.14
CA PHE A 1143 -41.92 -52.45 -10.53
C PHE A 1143 -42.31 -52.87 -11.96
N ILE A 1144 -41.33 -53.20 -12.81
CA ILE A 1144 -41.50 -53.56 -14.23
C ILE A 1144 -41.05 -55.00 -14.45
#